data_AF-A0A1F9WXP1-F1
#
_entry.id   AF-A0A1F9WXP1-F1
#
_cell.length_a   1.000
_cell.length_b   1.000
_cell.length_c   1.000
_cell.angle_alpha   90.00
_cell.angle_beta   90.00
_cell.angle_gamma   90.00
#
_symmetry.space_group_name_H-M   'P 1'
#
loop_
_entity.id
_entity.type
_entity.pdbx_description
1 polymer ?
#
loop_
_entity_poly.entity_id
_entity_poly.type
_entity_poly.pdbx_seq_one_letter_code
_entity_poly.pdbx_strand_id
1 'polypeptide(L)'
;MSQKTYTRNGINGLSINMATFKKNGFSGFGIDNVAGVTCNSVKISQYQETMFLNQPLRVRADGQPRIPPGTYKWSVSPADFGTFSEALWAYTHSSCFIFGKTRRRTSPAANRFCNIRGSLPHCISSFRGYPTTHSYLSLHLRHSAKAGNTTSNEPLFTALKTGTGLIEVEYKSALNGTNALSYDMKEITVNGESGVTISFPQGNIVPQYEEIPMDITLKINHPEPVTISVSDPNKALIRTEAGTPNAQVQLENMVVGVPVRMYVQGLAPSAELDDIEIKATGSDLAKETITVTKKDMLNIENVPDADKYLEGGFVCENQDDDNNNNIIDSADLPTTTSNENDLLKVTIFPAQPRALADKVLLSCNLGEQNIKIWKNKKTGGDPISLPYEYTNAELPEDIYIEGITKSDLRGIELQVTAKSGVNEIISDKAKLTVLKVEILEPNNDPITDNNFSFNTNSTGLCSIFGTGTTGIQSENSKLSWSISPINGSALTCEPSNAAGSSILFNYEGLPTSNNDFGKKWISLSYQEFVNINIMQEVEIFFTKNAYNSPNNTIPNWFYYWKDGNVVSDINQFTYGASGYGEFIPPSTLRLGDEAAGEHYPSKYSIGGIVFGGAKGIDCVSEVCAHELYHKWVYDQWQGPWVGEIDTDEDGLPDDYENSISGTDPNKPDTYNVAGIRDYPDYSWYGDQELMAMKAGDGKKGVATKDWSDPGKQSTHTSVW
;
A
#
# COMPACT_ATOMS: atom_id res chain seq x y z
N MET A 1 26.66 -55.23 -4.33
CA MET A 1 27.20 -54.81 -3.02
C MET A 1 26.14 -55.07 -1.97
N SER A 2 26.52 -55.64 -0.83
CA SER A 2 25.66 -56.43 0.07
C SER A 2 24.58 -55.63 0.82
N GLN A 3 23.33 -56.10 0.70
CA GLN A 3 22.23 -55.87 1.65
C GLN A 3 22.60 -56.35 3.06
N LYS A 4 22.11 -55.64 4.08
CA LYS A 4 21.89 -56.20 5.42
C LYS A 4 20.50 -55.84 5.92
N THR A 5 19.66 -56.86 5.99
CA THR A 5 18.38 -56.89 6.70
C THR A 5 18.64 -57.10 8.20
N TYR A 6 17.88 -56.41 9.06
CA TYR A 6 17.68 -56.84 10.45
C TYR A 6 16.21 -56.73 10.81
N THR A 7 15.63 -57.85 11.22
CA THR A 7 14.30 -57.96 11.86
C THR A 7 14.51 -58.21 13.35
N ARG A 8 13.80 -57.49 14.23
CA ARG A 8 13.43 -58.02 15.56
C ARG A 8 12.21 -57.33 16.18
N ASN A 9 11.33 -58.17 16.71
CA ASN A 9 10.04 -57.95 17.36
C ASN A 9 10.07 -57.06 18.63
N GLY A 10 9.00 -56.28 18.81
CA GLY A 10 8.09 -56.41 19.97
C GLY A 10 8.33 -55.60 21.25
N ILE A 11 7.49 -54.56 21.41
CA ILE A 11 6.73 -54.12 22.61
C ILE A 11 7.41 -53.35 23.77
N ASN A 12 6.78 -52.19 24.03
CA ASN A 12 6.63 -51.35 25.24
C ASN A 12 7.80 -50.58 25.87
N GLY A 13 7.68 -49.25 25.73
CA GLY A 13 7.64 -48.30 26.85
C GLY A 13 8.94 -48.13 27.64
N LEU A 14 9.69 -47.08 27.35
CA LEU A 14 10.66 -46.52 28.29
C LEU A 14 10.86 -45.02 28.11
N SER A 15 10.58 -44.33 29.21
CA SER A 15 10.99 -42.98 29.55
C SER A 15 12.51 -42.83 29.49
N ILE A 16 12.99 -41.70 28.93
CA ILE A 16 14.40 -41.33 28.99
C ILE A 16 14.54 -40.03 29.79
N ASN A 17 15.32 -40.15 30.86
CA ASN A 17 15.80 -39.10 31.73
C ASN A 17 16.61 -38.04 30.97
N MET A 18 16.38 -36.76 31.29
CA MET A 18 17.24 -35.66 30.88
C MET A 18 18.63 -35.80 31.53
N ALA A 19 19.66 -35.89 30.71
CA ALA A 19 21.05 -35.72 31.11
C ALA A 19 21.42 -34.23 31.10
N THR A 20 21.78 -33.72 32.27
CA THR A 20 22.26 -32.36 32.52
C THR A 20 23.68 -32.16 31.95
N PHE A 21 23.86 -31.26 30.99
CA PHE A 21 25.19 -30.75 30.63
C PHE A 21 25.53 -29.53 31.49
N LYS A 22 26.58 -29.68 32.32
CA LYS A 22 27.23 -28.57 33.05
C LYS A 22 28.01 -27.71 32.07
N LYS A 23 27.70 -26.42 32.02
CA LYS A 23 28.52 -25.39 31.35
C LYS A 23 29.45 -24.76 32.39
N ASN A 24 30.76 -24.94 32.19
CA ASN A 24 31.80 -24.23 32.94
C ASN A 24 31.98 -22.81 32.38
N GLY A 25 32.00 -21.84 33.30
CA GLY A 25 32.82 -20.63 33.23
C GLY A 25 32.40 -19.52 32.26
N PHE A 26 31.70 -18.51 32.76
CA PHE A 26 32.18 -17.12 32.78
C PHE A 26 31.27 -16.31 33.72
N SER A 27 31.88 -15.59 34.65
CA SER A 27 31.26 -14.78 35.69
C SER A 27 31.07 -13.33 35.23
N GLY A 28 29.91 -12.73 35.50
CA GLY A 28 29.76 -11.27 35.43
C GLY A 28 28.32 -10.78 35.59
N PHE A 29 28.07 -10.09 36.69
CA PHE A 29 26.87 -9.29 37.06
C PHE A 29 25.59 -10.06 37.39
N GLY A 30 25.40 -10.30 38.70
CA GLY A 30 24.13 -10.68 39.29
C GLY A 30 23.21 -9.47 39.47
N ILE A 31 21.91 -9.70 39.27
CA ILE A 31 20.82 -8.83 39.73
C ILE A 31 20.22 -9.52 40.96
N ASP A 32 20.15 -8.77 42.06
CA ASP A 32 19.51 -9.20 43.29
C ASP A 32 18.00 -9.44 43.08
N ASN A 33 17.53 -10.58 43.60
CA ASN A 33 16.11 -10.92 43.68
C ASN A 33 15.37 -9.91 44.55
N VAL A 34 14.41 -9.20 43.97
CA VAL A 34 13.27 -8.63 44.71
C VAL A 34 12.10 -9.59 44.55
N ALA A 35 11.65 -10.14 45.67
CA ALA A 35 10.52 -11.04 45.74
C ALA A 35 9.21 -10.34 45.32
N GLY A 36 8.39 -10.99 44.49
CA GLY A 36 6.97 -10.63 44.35
C GLY A 36 6.35 -10.57 42.95
N VAL A 37 6.99 -11.04 41.87
CA VAL A 37 6.33 -11.10 40.56
C VAL A 37 6.60 -12.44 39.87
N THR A 38 5.55 -13.25 39.73
CA THR A 38 5.53 -14.45 38.88
C THR A 38 5.29 -14.02 37.43
N CYS A 39 6.31 -14.19 36.57
CA CYS A 39 6.17 -14.03 35.13
C CYS A 39 5.82 -15.39 34.51
N ASN A 40 4.57 -15.56 34.07
CA ASN A 40 4.16 -16.72 33.29
C ASN A 40 4.47 -16.44 31.81
N SER A 41 5.54 -17.06 31.33
CA SER A 41 6.09 -17.02 29.97
C SER A 41 7.00 -15.83 29.63
N VAL A 42 8.26 -16.16 29.31
CA VAL A 42 9.19 -15.31 28.57
C VAL A 42 9.30 -15.94 27.17
N LYS A 43 8.78 -15.27 26.14
CA LYS A 43 9.12 -15.58 24.75
C LYS A 43 10.44 -14.90 24.42
N ILE A 44 11.48 -15.70 24.19
CA ILE A 44 12.73 -15.25 23.58
C ILE A 44 12.62 -15.59 22.10
N SER A 45 12.35 -14.61 21.24
CA SER A 45 12.55 -14.75 19.80
C SER A 45 14.04 -14.54 19.52
N GLN A 46 14.75 -15.64 19.21
CA GLN A 46 16.05 -15.54 18.55
C GLN A 46 15.82 -15.17 17.09
N TYR A 47 16.12 -13.92 16.73
CA TYR A 47 16.41 -13.57 15.35
C TYR A 47 17.78 -14.16 14.99
N GLN A 48 17.80 -15.19 14.15
CA GLN A 48 19.02 -15.58 13.42
C GLN A 48 19.02 -14.79 12.12
N GLU A 49 19.83 -13.72 12.04
CA GLU A 49 20.23 -13.17 10.75
C GLU A 49 21.23 -14.14 10.11
N THR A 50 20.84 -14.71 8.97
CA THR A 50 21.72 -15.53 8.15
C THR A 50 22.47 -14.60 7.20
N MET A 51 23.68 -14.15 7.56
CA MET A 51 24.56 -13.44 6.63
C MET A 51 25.27 -14.45 5.71
N PHE A 52 24.94 -14.46 4.42
CA PHE A 52 25.76 -15.11 3.40
C PHE A 52 26.84 -14.15 2.90
N LEU A 53 28.10 -14.44 3.26
CA LEU A 53 29.28 -13.76 2.72
C LEU A 53 29.86 -14.59 1.57
N ASN A 54 29.79 -14.06 0.35
CA ASN A 54 30.37 -14.67 -0.87
C ASN A 54 31.90 -14.44 -0.99
N GLN A 55 32.65 -14.84 0.06
CA GLN A 55 34.12 -14.92 0.04
C GLN A 55 34.57 -16.08 0.98
N PRO A 56 35.55 -16.91 0.61
CA PRO A 56 36.00 -18.02 1.45
C PRO A 56 36.67 -17.53 2.74
N LEU A 57 36.06 -17.82 3.89
CA LEU A 57 36.61 -17.57 5.22
C LEU A 57 37.85 -18.43 5.45
N ARG A 58 39.02 -17.80 5.67
CA ARG A 58 40.22 -18.50 6.16
C ARG A 58 40.07 -18.79 7.65
N VAL A 59 39.95 -20.07 8.00
CA VAL A 59 39.88 -20.57 9.38
C VAL A 59 41.30 -20.69 9.95
N ARG A 60 41.50 -20.34 11.23
CA ARG A 60 42.74 -20.65 11.96
C ARG A 60 42.82 -22.15 12.25
N ALA A 61 44.02 -22.66 12.54
CA ALA A 61 44.23 -24.08 12.88
C ALA A 61 43.47 -24.56 14.14
N ASP A 62 42.86 -23.64 14.91
CA ASP A 62 42.05 -23.91 16.09
C ASP A 62 40.52 -23.81 15.84
N GLY A 63 40.09 -23.61 14.59
CA GLY A 63 38.68 -23.75 14.18
C GLY A 63 37.75 -22.57 14.48
N GLN A 64 38.25 -21.40 14.87
CA GLN A 64 37.40 -20.23 15.18
C GLN A 64 37.40 -19.15 14.07
N PRO A 65 36.24 -18.58 13.68
CA PRO A 65 36.13 -17.53 12.66
C PRO A 65 36.53 -16.14 13.18
N ARG A 66 37.02 -15.26 12.30
CA ARG A 66 37.47 -13.89 12.62
C ARG A 66 36.50 -12.85 12.04
N ILE A 67 35.90 -12.00 12.88
CA ILE A 67 35.07 -10.86 12.46
C ILE A 67 35.98 -9.63 12.20
N PRO A 68 35.81 -8.85 11.12
CA PRO A 68 36.62 -7.65 10.87
C PRO A 68 36.23 -6.50 11.82
N PRO A 69 37.18 -5.66 12.24
CA PRO A 69 36.87 -4.46 13.03
C PRO A 69 36.18 -3.41 12.15
N GLY A 70 34.98 -3.01 12.55
CA GLY A 70 34.20 -1.92 11.97
C GLY A 70 33.32 -1.27 13.03
N THR A 71 32.98 0.01 12.84
CA THR A 71 32.13 0.78 13.74
C THR A 71 30.67 0.57 13.36
N TYR A 72 29.90 -0.12 14.20
CA TYR A 72 28.48 -0.38 13.95
C TYR A 72 27.61 0.62 14.74
N LYS A 73 26.77 1.38 14.03
CA LYS A 73 25.72 2.21 14.64
C LYS A 73 24.44 1.39 14.71
N TRP A 74 23.79 1.43 15.87
CA TRP A 74 22.47 0.85 16.10
C TRP A 74 21.47 1.99 16.24
N SER A 75 20.37 1.92 15.48
CA SER A 75 19.19 2.76 15.66
C SER A 75 18.01 1.87 16.03
N VAL A 76 17.31 2.22 17.10
CA VAL A 76 16.08 1.53 17.52
C VAL A 76 14.90 2.37 17.05
N SER A 77 13.94 1.74 16.37
CA SER A 77 12.68 2.37 15.94
C SER A 77 11.67 2.37 17.11
N PRO A 78 10.87 3.43 17.34
CA PRO A 78 9.95 3.52 18.48
C PRO A 78 8.71 2.60 18.46
N ALA A 79 8.60 1.64 17.54
CA ALA A 79 7.35 0.90 17.32
C ALA A 79 7.08 -0.27 18.29
N ASP A 80 8.00 -0.63 19.19
CA ASP A 80 7.86 -1.81 20.06
C ASP A 80 7.31 -1.50 21.47
N PHE A 81 6.23 -0.73 21.58
CA PHE A 81 5.47 -0.63 22.84
C PHE A 81 3.99 -0.93 22.61
N GLY A 82 3.60 -2.18 22.90
CA GLY A 82 2.21 -2.63 22.89
C GLY A 82 1.37 -1.94 23.96
N THR A 83 0.17 -1.50 23.56
CA THR A 83 -0.86 -0.93 24.43
C THR A 83 -1.58 -2.02 25.22
N PHE A 84 -1.65 -1.88 26.54
CA PHE A 84 -2.60 -2.59 27.40
C PHE A 84 -3.76 -1.66 27.78
N SER A 85 -4.98 -2.14 27.60
CA SER A 85 -6.21 -1.48 28.06
C SER A 85 -6.51 -1.87 29.51
N GLU A 86 -6.58 -0.89 30.42
CA GLU A 86 -7.61 -0.82 31.46
C GLU A 86 -7.55 0.53 32.19
N ALA A 87 -8.72 1.10 32.44
CA ALA A 87 -8.91 2.45 32.93
C ALA A 87 -8.67 2.55 34.44
N LEU A 88 -7.73 3.40 34.86
CA LEU A 88 -7.76 4.04 36.18
C LEU A 88 -7.10 5.43 36.09
N TRP A 89 -7.83 6.47 36.49
CA TRP A 89 -7.35 7.85 36.54
C TRP A 89 -6.22 8.01 37.56
N ALA A 90 -5.03 8.41 37.10
CA ALA A 90 -4.03 9.09 37.91
C ALA A 90 -3.08 9.92 37.03
N TYR A 91 -3.06 11.24 37.29
CA TYR A 91 -2.07 12.18 36.77
C TYR A 91 -0.65 11.75 37.15
N THR A 92 0.23 11.55 36.17
CA THR A 92 1.67 11.73 36.37
C THR A 92 2.34 12.30 35.11
N HIS A 93 3.08 13.39 35.31
CA HIS A 93 3.94 14.03 34.32
C HIS A 93 5.22 13.21 34.14
N SER A 94 5.63 12.97 32.90
CA SER A 94 6.94 12.38 32.58
C SER A 94 7.89 13.47 32.07
N SER A 95 8.78 13.92 32.96
CA SER A 95 9.98 14.67 32.59
C SER A 95 11.19 13.77 32.79
N CYS A 96 12.02 13.67 31.76
CA CYS A 96 13.28 12.94 31.75
C CYS A 96 14.23 13.53 32.81
N PHE A 97 14.61 12.74 33.83
CA PHE A 97 15.69 13.08 34.76
C PHE A 97 16.84 12.10 34.64
N ILE A 98 18.01 12.65 34.32
CA ILE A 98 19.32 12.05 34.49
C ILE A 98 19.54 11.83 35.99
N PHE A 99 19.63 10.56 36.43
CA PHE A 99 19.97 10.23 37.81
C PHE A 99 21.49 10.24 38.02
N GLY A 100 22.02 11.37 38.48
CA GLY A 100 23.20 11.41 39.35
C GLY A 100 22.76 11.22 40.80
N LYS A 101 22.96 10.02 41.38
CA LYS A 101 22.67 9.75 42.80
C LYS A 101 23.82 10.26 43.69
N THR A 102 23.57 11.32 44.46
CA THR A 102 24.25 11.57 45.74
C THR A 102 23.22 11.55 46.88
N ARG A 103 23.44 10.68 47.87
CA ARG A 103 22.61 10.49 49.07
C ARG A 103 22.86 11.59 50.11
N ARG A 104 21.80 12.10 50.76
CA ARG A 104 21.62 12.36 52.23
C ARG A 104 20.30 13.12 52.46
N ARG A 105 19.30 12.50 53.12
CA ARG A 105 18.91 12.61 54.55
C ARG A 105 18.40 14.01 55.00
N THR A 106 17.06 14.10 55.09
CA THR A 106 16.20 14.64 56.18
C THR A 106 16.53 15.98 56.87
N SER A 107 15.72 17.02 56.56
CA SER A 107 14.87 17.88 57.43
C SER A 107 15.39 18.48 58.77
N PRO A 108 14.77 19.53 59.35
CA PRO A 108 14.42 20.88 58.83
C PRO A 108 14.89 22.00 59.80
N ALA A 109 14.91 23.27 59.35
CA ALA A 109 14.60 24.48 60.16
C ALA A 109 15.00 25.79 59.43
N ALA A 110 14.37 26.87 59.88
CA ALA A 110 14.16 28.14 59.21
C ALA A 110 15.27 29.20 59.37
N ASN A 111 15.14 30.26 58.54
CA ASN A 111 15.45 31.67 58.78
C ASN A 111 16.91 32.09 59.10
N ARG A 112 17.55 32.83 58.17
CA ARG A 112 17.73 34.31 58.21
C ARG A 112 18.81 34.78 57.22
N PHE A 113 18.59 36.01 56.72
CA PHE A 113 19.53 36.92 56.07
C PHE A 113 20.94 36.97 56.68
N CYS A 114 22.00 37.05 55.86
CA CYS A 114 22.82 38.27 55.67
C CYS A 114 23.99 38.03 54.69
N ASN A 115 24.41 39.12 54.03
CA ASN A 115 25.57 39.28 53.13
C ASN A 115 26.92 38.86 53.75
N ILE A 116 27.90 38.51 52.89
CA ILE A 116 29.18 39.25 52.70
C ILE A 116 30.15 38.46 51.78
N ARG A 117 30.64 39.18 50.76
CA ARG A 117 31.94 39.18 50.03
C ARG A 117 32.88 37.96 50.07
N GLY A 118 33.48 37.66 48.90
CA GLY A 118 34.93 37.48 48.81
C GLY A 118 35.47 36.48 47.77
N SER A 119 36.07 37.03 46.70
CA SER A 119 37.27 36.55 45.98
C SER A 119 37.32 35.19 45.26
N LEU A 120 37.24 35.27 43.92
CA LEU A 120 38.20 34.80 42.88
C LEU A 120 39.53 34.14 43.34
N PRO A 121 40.18 33.24 42.56
CA PRO A 121 40.52 33.51 41.15
C PRO A 121 40.51 32.37 40.10
N HIS A 122 40.28 32.82 38.86
CA HIS A 122 40.83 32.43 37.55
C HIS A 122 41.37 31.02 37.30
N CYS A 123 40.82 30.39 36.24
CA CYS A 123 41.62 30.03 35.07
C CYS A 123 40.76 30.00 33.79
N ILE A 124 41.32 30.58 32.74
CA ILE A 124 40.77 30.82 31.41
C ILE A 124 40.95 29.55 30.56
N SER A 125 39.92 29.12 29.85
CA SER A 125 40.08 28.69 28.46
C SER A 125 38.78 28.81 27.69
N SER A 126 38.92 29.38 26.51
CA SER A 126 37.92 29.82 25.54
C SER A 126 37.24 28.67 24.81
N PHE A 127 35.91 28.74 24.61
CA PHE A 127 35.26 28.17 23.44
C PHE A 127 34.19 29.13 22.90
N ARG A 128 34.21 29.29 21.57
CA ARG A 128 33.40 30.20 20.76
C ARG A 128 31.91 29.87 20.89
N GLY A 129 31.10 30.93 20.98
CA GLY A 129 29.64 30.84 20.93
C GLY A 129 29.10 30.64 19.51
N TYR A 130 28.01 29.89 19.42
CA TYR A 130 26.97 29.97 18.41
C TYR A 130 25.61 29.96 19.14
N PRO A 131 24.56 30.57 18.56
CA PRO A 131 23.43 31.10 19.31
C PRO A 131 22.43 30.04 19.78
N THR A 132 21.76 30.38 20.88
CA THR A 132 20.69 29.66 21.56
C THR A 132 19.47 29.44 20.66
N THR A 133 19.05 28.19 20.52
CA THR A 133 17.70 27.79 20.08
C THR A 133 16.68 28.21 21.13
N HIS A 134 15.65 28.96 20.72
CA HIS A 134 14.47 29.23 21.54
C HIS A 134 13.62 27.95 21.57
N SER A 135 13.40 27.38 22.76
CA SER A 135 12.47 26.28 22.96
C SER A 135 11.07 26.83 23.21
N TYR A 136 10.11 26.57 22.31
CA TYR A 136 8.69 26.86 22.53
C TYR A 136 8.06 25.73 23.34
N LEU A 137 7.26 26.08 24.35
CA LEU A 137 6.45 25.18 25.15
C LEU A 137 5.05 25.12 24.51
N SER A 138 4.69 24.00 23.86
CA SER A 138 3.30 23.75 23.43
C SER A 138 2.53 23.01 24.52
N LEU A 139 1.45 23.61 25.00
CA LEU A 139 0.51 23.02 25.96
C LEU A 139 -0.78 22.65 25.22
N HIS A 140 -1.07 21.36 25.07
CA HIS A 140 -2.34 20.88 24.51
C HIS A 140 -3.34 20.59 25.63
N LEU A 141 -4.47 21.30 25.67
CA LEU A 141 -5.60 21.00 26.55
C LEU A 141 -6.86 20.77 25.71
N ARG A 142 -7.43 19.56 25.78
CA ARG A 142 -8.73 19.24 25.15
C ARG A 142 -9.85 19.38 26.17
N HIS A 143 -10.91 20.11 25.81
CA HIS A 143 -12.19 20.08 26.52
C HIS A 143 -13.31 19.64 25.58
N SER A 144 -14.15 18.72 26.03
CA SER A 144 -15.32 18.22 25.31
C SER A 144 -16.58 18.78 25.98
N ALA A 145 -17.18 19.82 25.40
CA ALA A 145 -18.49 20.31 25.84
C ALA A 145 -19.60 19.53 25.12
N LYS A 146 -20.48 18.90 25.91
CA LYS A 146 -21.70 18.24 25.44
C LYS A 146 -22.80 19.30 25.29
N ALA A 147 -23.53 19.27 24.18
CA ALA A 147 -24.55 20.26 23.82
C ALA A 147 -25.59 20.47 24.95
N GLY A 148 -25.59 21.66 25.52
CA GLY A 148 -26.56 22.13 26.51
C GLY A 148 -26.66 23.66 26.41
N ASN A 149 -27.87 24.14 26.15
CA ASN A 149 -28.17 25.55 25.87
C ASN A 149 -28.21 26.35 27.19
N THR A 150 -27.16 27.12 27.50
CA THR A 150 -27.18 28.12 28.58
C THR A 150 -26.44 29.38 28.17
N THR A 151 -27.17 30.50 28.14
CA THR A 151 -26.64 31.86 28.05
C THR A 151 -26.14 32.29 29.44
N SER A 152 -24.83 32.29 29.68
CA SER A 152 -24.23 32.99 30.83
C SER A 152 -23.04 33.82 30.40
N ASN A 153 -23.12 35.14 30.59
CA ASN A 153 -22.06 36.11 30.36
C ASN A 153 -21.09 36.18 31.56
N GLU A 154 -20.28 35.14 31.76
CA GLU A 154 -19.15 35.17 32.71
C GLU A 154 -17.83 35.15 31.93
N PRO A 155 -16.84 35.99 32.27
CA PRO A 155 -15.55 36.01 31.55
C PRO A 155 -14.74 34.76 31.90
N LEU A 156 -14.32 34.02 30.87
CA LEU A 156 -13.68 32.71 31.04
C LEU A 156 -12.19 32.75 31.39
N PHE A 157 -11.49 33.89 31.35
CA PHE A 157 -10.08 33.99 31.76
C PHE A 157 -9.69 35.39 32.26
N THR A 158 -8.82 35.45 33.26
CA THR A 158 -8.10 36.66 33.69
C THR A 158 -6.59 36.38 33.64
N ALA A 159 -5.84 37.09 32.79
CA ALA A 159 -4.39 36.98 32.74
C ALA A 159 -3.74 37.79 33.89
N LEU A 160 -2.85 37.16 34.66
CA LEU A 160 -2.21 37.78 35.83
C LEU A 160 -0.82 38.39 35.57
N LYS A 161 -0.27 38.32 34.34
CA LYS A 161 1.02 38.93 33.96
C LYS A 161 1.10 39.24 32.45
N THR A 162 1.92 40.23 32.10
CA THR A 162 2.29 40.61 30.73
C THR A 162 3.26 39.62 30.09
N GLY A 163 3.05 39.32 28.81
CA GLY A 163 3.92 38.45 28.01
C GLY A 163 3.36 38.21 26.60
N THR A 164 4.22 37.80 25.68
CA THR A 164 3.87 37.41 24.30
C THR A 164 3.75 35.88 24.23
N GLY A 165 2.69 35.36 23.61
CA GLY A 165 2.48 33.93 23.42
C GLY A 165 1.68 33.63 22.15
N LEU A 166 1.89 32.44 21.59
CA LEU A 166 1.09 31.92 20.49
C LEU A 166 -0.09 31.14 21.09
N ILE A 167 -1.30 31.42 20.61
CA ILE A 167 -2.51 30.67 20.97
C ILE A 167 -2.99 29.98 19.69
N GLU A 168 -3.13 28.67 19.75
CA GLU A 168 -3.75 27.86 18.71
C GLU A 168 -5.27 27.86 18.94
N VAL A 169 -6.05 28.32 17.95
CA VAL A 169 -7.50 28.40 18.05
C VAL A 169 -8.10 27.42 17.04
N GLU A 170 -8.78 26.40 17.56
CA GLU A 170 -9.48 25.38 16.76
C GLU A 170 -10.90 25.87 16.44
N TYR A 171 -11.24 25.98 15.15
CA TYR A 171 -12.61 26.27 14.70
C TYR A 171 -13.31 24.97 14.27
N LYS A 172 -14.50 24.70 14.82
CA LYS A 172 -15.38 23.62 14.33
C LYS A 172 -16.61 24.21 13.68
N SER A 173 -16.75 23.99 12.37
CA SER A 173 -17.98 24.24 11.63
C SER A 173 -18.92 23.03 11.76
N ALA A 174 -20.21 23.27 11.98
CA ALA A 174 -21.23 22.23 12.09
C ALA A 174 -22.09 22.06 10.82
N LEU A 175 -21.65 22.56 9.67
CA LEU A 175 -22.42 22.48 8.42
C LEU A 175 -21.74 21.55 7.41
N ASN A 176 -22.52 20.54 6.97
CA ASN A 176 -22.28 19.60 5.86
C ASN A 176 -21.32 18.42 6.06
N GLY A 177 -21.25 17.82 7.26
CA GLY A 177 -20.84 16.41 7.40
C GLY A 177 -19.38 16.05 7.05
N THR A 178 -18.58 16.99 6.54
CA THR A 178 -17.14 16.86 6.35
C THR A 178 -16.44 17.86 7.27
N ASN A 179 -15.79 17.34 8.31
CA ASN A 179 -15.02 18.12 9.26
C ASN A 179 -13.72 18.64 8.60
N ALA A 180 -13.78 19.76 7.87
CA ALA A 180 -12.57 20.46 7.49
C ALA A 180 -12.07 21.28 8.71
N LEU A 181 -10.86 20.99 9.17
CA LEU A 181 -10.16 21.73 10.21
C LEU A 181 -9.27 22.77 9.52
N SER A 182 -9.38 24.03 9.93
CA SER A 182 -8.46 25.10 9.52
C SER A 182 -7.74 25.61 10.76
N TYR A 183 -6.42 25.75 10.66
CA TYR A 183 -5.56 26.29 11.70
C TYR A 183 -5.04 27.65 11.23
N ASP A 184 -5.25 28.68 12.03
CA ASP A 184 -4.62 29.98 11.83
C ASP A 184 -3.76 30.32 13.07
N MET A 185 -2.51 30.72 12.85
CA MET A 185 -1.60 31.11 13.94
C MET A 185 -1.47 32.63 13.95
N LYS A 186 -1.86 33.27 15.07
CA LYS A 186 -1.64 34.70 15.28
C LYS A 186 -0.85 34.98 16.55
N GLU A 187 0.12 35.87 16.42
CA GLU A 187 0.87 36.43 17.53
C GLU A 187 0.05 37.52 18.21
N ILE A 188 -0.21 37.39 19.51
CA ILE A 188 -0.93 38.40 20.30
C ILE A 188 0.00 38.92 21.39
N THR A 189 0.21 40.24 21.42
CA THR A 189 0.92 40.93 22.50
C THR A 189 -0.10 41.58 23.44
N VAL A 190 -0.17 41.12 24.69
CA VAL A 190 -1.05 41.70 25.71
C VAL A 190 -0.26 42.68 26.56
N ASN A 191 -0.51 43.97 26.34
CA ASN A 191 0.03 45.04 27.18
C ASN A 191 -0.88 45.26 28.39
N GLY A 192 -0.30 45.31 29.57
CA GLY A 192 -1.00 45.29 30.84
C GLY A 192 -1.79 46.56 31.12
N GLU A 193 -3.03 46.60 30.63
CA GLU A 193 -4.10 47.40 31.23
C GLU A 193 -5.33 46.51 31.46
N SER A 194 -5.95 46.71 32.62
CA SER A 194 -6.99 45.83 33.16
C SER A 194 -8.26 45.93 32.32
N GLY A 195 -8.64 44.83 31.66
CA GLY A 195 -9.95 44.68 31.01
C GLY A 195 -9.91 44.75 29.49
N VAL A 196 -9.34 43.73 28.83
CA VAL A 196 -9.53 43.50 27.40
C VAL A 196 -10.53 42.35 27.25
N THR A 197 -11.73 42.64 26.74
CA THR A 197 -12.69 41.63 26.30
C THR A 197 -12.43 41.35 24.83
N ILE A 198 -12.00 40.12 24.50
CA ILE A 198 -11.84 39.66 23.12
C ILE A 198 -13.13 38.92 22.75
N SER A 199 -13.94 39.53 21.90
CA SER A 199 -15.13 38.89 21.33
C SER A 199 -14.80 38.39 19.92
N PHE A 200 -14.95 37.10 19.67
CA PHE A 200 -14.84 36.55 18.31
C PHE A 200 -16.21 36.67 17.62
N PRO A 201 -16.31 37.26 16.42
CA PRO A 201 -17.54 37.20 15.65
C PRO A 201 -17.78 35.75 15.20
N GLN A 202 -18.95 35.19 15.48
CA GLN A 202 -19.48 34.03 14.76
C GLN A 202 -19.79 34.50 13.32
N GLY A 203 -18.79 34.47 12.46
CA GLY A 203 -18.91 34.82 11.05
C GLY A 203 -18.77 33.59 10.17
N ASN A 204 -19.63 33.49 9.15
CA ASN A 204 -19.48 32.54 8.05
C ASN A 204 -18.12 32.76 7.36
N ILE A 205 -17.46 31.68 6.93
CA ILE A 205 -16.24 31.76 6.12
C ILE A 205 -16.65 32.37 4.76
N VAL A 206 -16.32 33.64 4.55
CA VAL A 206 -16.42 34.34 3.27
C VAL A 206 -15.12 34.05 2.51
N PRO A 207 -15.14 33.82 1.18
CA PRO A 207 -13.92 33.69 0.38
C PRO A 207 -12.92 34.81 0.70
N GLN A 208 -11.64 34.46 0.84
CA GLN A 208 -10.60 35.42 1.19
C GLN A 208 -10.39 36.41 0.03
N TYR A 209 -11.03 37.57 0.13
CA TYR A 209 -10.66 38.74 -0.65
C TYR A 209 -9.56 39.49 0.11
N GLU A 210 -8.48 39.81 -0.57
CA GLU A 210 -7.36 40.56 -0.01
C GLU A 210 -7.83 41.99 0.30
N GLU A 211 -7.68 42.45 1.54
CA GLU A 211 -7.95 43.83 1.88
C GLU A 211 -6.88 44.71 1.25
N ILE A 212 -7.28 45.59 0.34
CA ILE A 212 -6.36 46.56 -0.24
C ILE A 212 -6.38 47.79 0.68
N PRO A 213 -5.27 48.11 1.37
CA PRO A 213 -5.15 49.40 2.05
C PRO A 213 -5.16 50.48 0.97
N MET A 214 -6.24 51.26 0.91
CA MET A 214 -6.26 52.49 0.15
C MET A 214 -5.98 53.64 1.11
N ASP A 215 -4.83 54.29 0.95
CA ASP A 215 -4.55 55.56 1.64
C ASP A 215 -5.40 56.68 1.01
N ILE A 216 -6.70 56.67 1.29
CA ILE A 216 -7.60 57.76 0.90
C ILE A 216 -7.36 58.92 1.87
N THR A 217 -6.47 59.84 1.49
CA THR A 217 -6.27 61.07 2.27
C THR A 217 -7.42 62.03 2.02
N LEU A 218 -8.46 61.96 2.85
CA LEU A 218 -9.54 62.93 2.82
C LEU A 218 -9.11 64.20 3.58
N LYS A 219 -8.90 65.30 2.84
CA LYS A 219 -8.79 66.64 3.45
C LYS A 219 -10.19 67.16 3.72
N ILE A 220 -10.75 66.78 4.87
CA ILE A 220 -12.07 67.25 5.30
C ILE A 220 -11.90 68.65 5.89
N ASN A 221 -12.30 69.66 5.12
CA ASN A 221 -12.40 71.06 5.59
C ASN A 221 -13.82 71.40 6.08
N HIS A 222 -14.65 70.39 6.34
CA HIS A 222 -16.07 70.57 6.65
C HIS A 222 -16.36 70.22 8.12
N PRO A 223 -17.09 71.06 8.87
CA PRO A 223 -17.40 70.81 10.28
C PRO A 223 -18.54 69.79 10.49
N GLU A 224 -19.21 69.35 9.42
CA GLU A 224 -20.30 68.37 9.51
C GLU A 224 -19.80 66.92 9.33
N PRO A 225 -20.49 65.93 9.91
CA PRO A 225 -20.17 64.51 9.73
C PRO A 225 -20.10 64.13 8.26
N VAL A 226 -19.02 63.45 7.86
CA VAL A 226 -18.88 62.88 6.53
C VAL A 226 -19.29 61.41 6.58
N THR A 227 -20.26 61.03 5.76
CA THR A 227 -20.59 59.61 5.54
C THR A 227 -19.90 59.13 4.30
N ILE A 228 -19.18 58.03 4.41
CA ILE A 228 -18.56 57.35 3.28
C ILE A 228 -19.39 56.10 3.02
N SER A 229 -19.68 55.83 1.75
CA SER A 229 -20.52 54.72 1.33
C SER A 229 -19.96 54.08 0.07
N VAL A 230 -20.20 52.78 -0.09
CA VAL A 230 -19.99 52.06 -1.36
C VAL A 230 -21.31 51.95 -2.11
N SER A 231 -21.27 52.01 -3.45
CA SER A 231 -22.46 51.92 -4.29
C SER A 231 -23.09 50.52 -4.33
N ASP A 232 -22.30 49.47 -4.13
CA ASP A 232 -22.76 48.07 -4.11
C ASP A 232 -22.20 47.31 -2.90
N PRO A 233 -22.97 47.21 -1.80
CA PRO A 233 -22.53 46.55 -0.58
C PRO A 233 -22.45 45.02 -0.69
N ASN A 234 -22.92 44.42 -1.79
CA ASN A 234 -22.72 42.98 -2.03
C ASN A 234 -21.37 42.68 -2.68
N LYS A 235 -20.70 43.70 -3.23
CA LYS A 235 -19.40 43.56 -3.90
C LYS A 235 -18.24 44.13 -3.10
N ALA A 236 -18.48 45.16 -2.30
CA ALA A 236 -17.46 45.72 -1.43
C ALA A 236 -18.03 46.18 -0.09
N LEU A 237 -17.19 46.23 0.92
CA LEU A 237 -17.43 46.93 2.18
C LEU A 237 -16.26 47.86 2.48
N ILE A 238 -16.49 48.85 3.33
CA ILE A 238 -15.47 49.80 3.79
C ILE A 238 -15.34 49.73 5.31
N ARG A 239 -14.13 49.98 5.82
CA ARG A 239 -13.89 50.15 7.26
C ARG A 239 -12.80 51.16 7.56
N THR A 240 -12.86 51.73 8.76
CA THR A 240 -11.71 52.41 9.38
C THR A 240 -10.76 51.38 10.00
N GLU A 241 -9.57 51.83 10.39
CA GLU A 241 -8.56 50.98 11.03
C GLU A 241 -9.05 50.23 12.29
N ALA A 242 -9.97 50.84 13.05
CA ALA A 242 -10.57 50.26 14.25
C ALA A 242 -12.01 49.72 14.05
N GLY A 243 -12.57 49.87 12.86
CA GLY A 243 -13.98 49.55 12.56
C GLY A 243 -14.18 48.16 11.95
N THR A 244 -15.38 47.62 12.12
CA THR A 244 -15.85 46.45 11.36
C THR A 244 -16.24 46.85 9.93
N PRO A 245 -16.02 46.00 8.91
CA PRO A 245 -16.52 46.20 7.55
C PRO A 245 -18.01 46.56 7.52
N ASN A 246 -18.37 47.63 6.79
CA ASN A 246 -19.75 48.08 6.62
C ASN A 246 -19.96 48.70 5.22
N ALA A 247 -21.19 48.70 4.72
CA ALA A 247 -21.60 49.37 3.49
C ALA A 247 -21.44 50.91 3.60
N GLN A 248 -21.55 51.43 4.83
CA GLN A 248 -21.44 52.84 5.13
C GLN A 248 -20.66 53.05 6.44
N VAL A 249 -19.77 54.03 6.44
CA VAL A 249 -18.97 54.43 7.60
C VAL A 249 -19.20 55.92 7.83
N GLN A 250 -19.75 56.27 8.99
CA GLN A 250 -19.83 57.66 9.43
C GLN A 250 -18.54 58.04 10.15
N LEU A 251 -17.95 59.16 9.74
CA LEU A 251 -16.76 59.73 10.36
C LEU A 251 -17.18 60.88 11.27
N GLU A 252 -17.37 60.59 12.55
CA GLU A 252 -17.70 61.56 13.58
C GLU A 252 -16.44 62.12 14.26
N ASN A 253 -16.47 63.39 14.68
CA ASN A 253 -15.41 64.03 15.47
C ASN A 253 -14.02 64.06 14.82
N MET A 254 -13.96 64.08 13.48
CA MET A 254 -12.68 64.18 12.79
C MET A 254 -11.98 65.52 13.05
N VAL A 255 -10.71 65.45 13.46
CA VAL A 255 -9.87 66.63 13.60
C VAL A 255 -9.53 67.13 12.20
N VAL A 256 -9.95 68.36 11.88
CA VAL A 256 -9.65 69.01 10.60
C VAL A 256 -8.15 68.94 10.33
N GLY A 257 -7.78 68.39 9.16
CA GLY A 257 -6.39 68.22 8.73
C GLY A 257 -5.72 66.89 9.11
N VAL A 258 -6.39 65.99 9.84
CA VAL A 258 -5.86 64.64 10.13
C VAL A 258 -6.38 63.65 9.08
N PRO A 259 -5.49 62.96 8.34
CA PRO A 259 -5.89 61.93 7.38
C PRO A 259 -6.50 60.72 8.11
N VAL A 260 -7.57 60.16 7.55
CA VAL A 260 -8.13 58.87 7.99
C VAL A 260 -7.83 57.81 6.95
N ARG A 261 -7.21 56.72 7.38
CA ARG A 261 -7.04 55.54 6.54
C ARG A 261 -8.33 54.72 6.50
N MET A 262 -8.68 54.26 5.32
CA MET A 262 -9.78 53.35 5.11
C MET A 262 -9.32 52.12 4.35
N TYR A 263 -10.03 51.03 4.58
CA TYR A 263 -9.81 49.77 3.89
C TYR A 263 -11.07 49.43 3.13
N VAL A 264 -10.89 48.93 1.92
CA VAL A 264 -11.97 48.34 1.13
C VAL A 264 -11.78 46.83 1.15
N GLN A 265 -12.84 46.11 1.51
CA GLN A 265 -12.90 44.66 1.42
C GLN A 265 -13.78 44.27 0.24
N GLY A 266 -13.22 43.53 -0.73
CA GLY A 266 -14.03 42.89 -1.77
C GLY A 266 -14.89 41.77 -1.19
N LEU A 267 -16.09 41.58 -1.71
CA LEU A 267 -17.03 40.50 -1.37
C LEU A 267 -17.45 39.68 -2.60
N ALA A 268 -17.42 40.30 -3.78
CA ALA A 268 -17.68 39.67 -5.06
C ALA A 268 -16.94 40.44 -6.16
N PRO A 269 -16.48 39.75 -7.23
CA PRO A 269 -15.81 40.42 -8.34
C PRO A 269 -16.73 41.42 -9.03
N SER A 270 -16.13 42.52 -9.50
CA SER A 270 -16.76 43.53 -10.34
C SER A 270 -17.21 42.94 -11.67
N ALA A 271 -18.35 43.42 -12.17
CA ALA A 271 -18.90 42.99 -13.46
C ALA A 271 -18.26 43.75 -14.63
N GLU A 272 -17.93 45.02 -14.39
CA GLU A 272 -17.25 45.94 -15.31
C GLU A 272 -16.12 46.66 -14.56
N LEU A 273 -15.21 47.29 -15.30
CA LEU A 273 -14.19 48.15 -14.68
C LEU A 273 -14.87 49.34 -14.00
N ASP A 274 -14.37 49.69 -12.82
CA ASP A 274 -14.77 50.90 -12.07
C ASP A 274 -16.26 50.92 -11.69
N ASP A 275 -16.87 49.75 -11.47
CA ASP A 275 -18.31 49.59 -11.23
C ASP A 275 -18.76 49.87 -9.78
N ILE A 276 -17.81 50.03 -8.85
CA ILE A 276 -18.09 50.36 -7.45
C ILE A 276 -17.62 51.79 -7.18
N GLU A 277 -18.56 52.68 -6.89
CA GLU A 277 -18.30 54.07 -6.52
C GLU A 277 -18.21 54.19 -5.00
N ILE A 278 -17.10 54.71 -4.50
CA ILE A 278 -16.94 55.17 -3.12
C ILE A 278 -17.33 56.64 -3.08
N LYS A 279 -18.43 56.93 -2.37
CA LYS A 279 -18.98 58.29 -2.24
C LYS A 279 -18.82 58.77 -0.81
N ALA A 280 -18.19 59.93 -0.66
CA ALA A 280 -18.29 60.71 0.56
C ALA A 280 -19.40 61.77 0.41
N THR A 281 -20.35 61.84 1.34
CA THR A 281 -21.45 62.82 1.29
C THR A 281 -21.15 64.04 2.16
N GLY A 282 -21.26 65.22 1.54
CA GLY A 282 -20.89 66.55 2.04
C GLY A 282 -20.52 67.43 0.84
N SER A 283 -20.88 68.71 0.80
CA SER A 283 -20.79 69.52 -0.43
C SER A 283 -19.37 69.54 -1.01
N ASP A 284 -19.24 69.15 -2.28
CA ASP A 284 -18.03 69.09 -3.11
C ASP A 284 -17.02 67.97 -2.84
N LEU A 285 -17.43 66.85 -2.23
CA LEU A 285 -16.52 65.72 -1.99
C LEU A 285 -16.25 64.86 -3.23
N ALA A 286 -15.00 64.38 -3.32
CA ALA A 286 -14.51 63.53 -4.39
C ALA A 286 -15.24 62.17 -4.43
N LYS A 287 -15.37 61.65 -5.65
CA LYS A 287 -15.84 60.29 -5.92
C LYS A 287 -14.65 59.50 -6.44
N GLU A 288 -14.47 58.30 -5.92
CA GLU A 288 -13.50 57.35 -6.43
C GLU A 288 -14.22 56.11 -6.91
N THR A 289 -13.73 55.49 -7.97
CA THR A 289 -14.22 54.21 -8.45
C THR A 289 -13.17 53.14 -8.17
N ILE A 290 -13.63 51.94 -7.87
CA ILE A 290 -12.77 50.79 -7.65
C ILE A 290 -13.27 49.61 -8.47
N THR A 291 -12.35 48.71 -8.78
CA THR A 291 -12.63 47.40 -9.37
C THR A 291 -12.23 46.32 -8.37
N VAL A 292 -13.16 45.44 -8.02
CA VAL A 292 -12.89 44.25 -7.19
C VAL A 292 -12.57 43.09 -8.12
N THR A 293 -11.39 42.51 -7.98
CA THR A 293 -10.93 41.42 -8.86
C THR A 293 -10.93 40.08 -8.13
N LYS A 294 -11.32 38.99 -8.82
CA LYS A 294 -11.12 37.63 -8.29
C LYS A 294 -9.68 37.19 -8.59
N LYS A 295 -8.93 36.84 -7.56
CA LYS A 295 -7.53 36.38 -7.66
C LYS A 295 -7.38 34.95 -8.14
N ASP A 296 -8.35 34.12 -7.80
CA ASP A 296 -8.37 32.71 -8.16
C ASP A 296 -8.78 32.51 -9.63
N MET A 297 -7.76 32.28 -10.46
CA MET A 297 -7.82 32.02 -11.89
C MET A 297 -7.50 30.58 -12.26
N LEU A 298 -6.95 29.79 -11.32
CA LEU A 298 -6.45 28.45 -11.55
C LEU A 298 -6.97 27.51 -10.48
N ASN A 299 -7.83 26.57 -10.89
CA ASN A 299 -8.44 25.58 -10.01
C ASN A 299 -8.06 24.17 -10.44
N ILE A 300 -7.45 23.40 -9.53
CA ILE A 300 -7.12 22.00 -9.77
C ILE A 300 -8.28 21.14 -9.29
N GLU A 301 -8.72 20.18 -10.10
CA GLU A 301 -9.79 19.27 -9.73
C GLU A 301 -9.46 18.55 -8.39
N ASN A 302 -10.44 18.53 -7.49
CA ASN A 302 -10.35 17.95 -6.13
C ASN A 302 -9.30 18.57 -5.18
N VAL A 303 -8.71 19.72 -5.52
CA VAL A 303 -7.80 20.45 -4.60
C VAL A 303 -8.47 21.75 -4.19
N PRO A 304 -8.78 21.96 -2.89
CA PRO A 304 -9.29 23.24 -2.42
C PRO A 304 -8.32 24.38 -2.73
N ASP A 305 -8.88 25.57 -2.99
CA ASP A 305 -8.08 26.76 -3.35
C ASP A 305 -7.00 27.11 -2.31
N ALA A 306 -7.30 26.90 -1.02
CA ALA A 306 -6.34 27.12 0.08
C ALA A 306 -5.15 26.15 0.04
N ASP A 307 -5.33 24.96 -0.54
CA ASP A 307 -4.37 23.86 -0.51
C ASP A 307 -3.53 23.79 -1.78
N LYS A 308 -3.91 24.51 -2.86
CA LYS A 308 -3.20 24.48 -4.15
C LYS A 308 -1.72 24.90 -4.08
N TYR A 309 -1.33 25.64 -3.05
CA TYR A 309 0.06 26.04 -2.79
C TYR A 309 0.74 25.19 -1.71
N LEU A 310 0.00 24.80 -0.68
CA LEU A 310 0.53 24.12 0.50
C LEU A 310 0.66 22.62 0.27
N GLU A 311 -0.40 21.98 -0.22
CA GLU A 311 -0.44 20.56 -0.55
C GLU A 311 -0.15 20.36 -2.03
N GLY A 312 -0.82 21.14 -2.89
CA GLY A 312 -0.77 21.03 -4.33
C GLY A 312 -1.65 19.90 -4.88
N GLY A 313 -1.76 19.82 -6.20
CA GLY A 313 -2.37 18.67 -6.86
C GLY A 313 -1.36 17.55 -7.11
N PHE A 314 -1.88 16.36 -7.39
CA PHE A 314 -1.08 15.23 -7.83
C PHE A 314 -1.57 14.74 -9.19
N VAL A 315 -0.65 14.18 -9.96
CA VAL A 315 -0.90 13.50 -11.23
C VAL A 315 0.01 12.29 -11.28
N CYS A 316 -0.41 11.19 -11.92
CA CYS A 316 0.50 10.06 -12.12
C CYS A 316 1.34 10.22 -13.39
N GLU A 317 2.51 9.60 -13.37
CA GLU A 317 3.23 9.26 -14.59
C GLU A 317 2.34 8.35 -15.43
N ASN A 318 2.05 8.76 -16.67
CA ASN A 318 1.17 8.03 -17.59
C ASN A 318 1.89 6.78 -18.12
N GLN A 319 1.77 5.67 -17.37
CA GLN A 319 2.58 4.46 -17.52
C GLN A 319 1.84 3.27 -18.14
N ASP A 320 0.53 3.37 -18.30
CA ASP A 320 -0.27 2.38 -19.01
C ASP A 320 -0.22 2.57 -20.53
N ASP A 321 -0.86 1.64 -21.23
CA ASP A 321 -0.99 1.58 -22.69
C ASP A 321 -2.48 1.42 -23.01
N ASP A 322 -3.19 2.54 -22.98
CA ASP A 322 -4.63 2.59 -23.14
C ASP A 322 -5.10 2.13 -24.53
N ASN A 323 -4.22 2.22 -25.53
CA ASN A 323 -4.53 1.89 -26.93
C ASN A 323 -4.02 0.51 -27.37
N ASN A 324 -3.37 -0.25 -26.47
CA ASN A 324 -2.80 -1.57 -26.68
C ASN A 324 -1.79 -1.65 -27.84
N ASN A 325 -1.00 -0.60 -28.09
CA ASN A 325 0.04 -0.60 -29.13
C ASN A 325 1.41 -1.09 -28.62
N ASN A 326 1.51 -1.45 -27.35
CA ASN A 326 2.70 -1.81 -26.57
C ASN A 326 3.71 -0.66 -26.38
N ILE A 327 3.24 0.58 -26.45
CA ILE A 327 4.00 1.79 -26.13
C ILE A 327 3.26 2.46 -24.97
N ILE A 328 4.00 2.75 -23.91
CA ILE A 328 3.46 3.50 -22.77
C ILE A 328 2.99 4.88 -23.25
N ASP A 329 1.81 5.32 -22.82
CA ASP A 329 1.15 6.54 -23.32
C ASP A 329 2.00 7.81 -23.14
N SER A 330 2.76 7.94 -22.05
CA SER A 330 3.70 9.06 -21.87
C SER A 330 4.79 9.14 -22.95
N ALA A 331 5.16 8.00 -23.55
CA ALA A 331 6.14 7.87 -24.62
C ALA A 331 5.51 7.78 -26.02
N ASP A 332 4.19 7.63 -26.12
CA ASP A 332 3.49 7.52 -27.39
C ASP A 332 3.37 8.89 -28.10
N LEU A 333 3.24 8.83 -29.42
CA LEU A 333 2.80 9.99 -30.19
C LEU A 333 1.33 10.27 -29.86
N PRO A 334 0.88 11.53 -29.96
CA PRO A 334 -0.51 11.88 -29.70
C PRO A 334 -1.46 11.15 -30.66
N THR A 335 -1.96 10.00 -30.23
CA THR A 335 -3.04 9.25 -30.86
C THR A 335 -4.31 9.46 -30.03
N THR A 336 -5.47 9.41 -30.68
CA THR A 336 -6.72 9.56 -29.93
C THR A 336 -7.00 8.28 -29.14
N THR A 337 -6.63 8.26 -27.86
CA THR A 337 -7.05 7.23 -26.91
C THR A 337 -8.52 7.46 -26.52
N SER A 338 -9.29 6.38 -26.37
CA SER A 338 -10.72 6.48 -26.03
C SER A 338 -11.00 6.40 -24.52
N ASN A 339 -10.03 5.93 -23.75
CA ASN A 339 -10.13 5.54 -22.34
C ASN A 339 -9.28 6.38 -21.37
N GLU A 340 -8.53 7.38 -21.85
CA GLU A 340 -7.65 8.21 -21.02
C GLU A 340 -8.18 8.53 -19.60
N ASN A 341 -7.59 7.87 -18.59
CA ASN A 341 -7.99 7.98 -17.19
C ASN A 341 -6.99 8.71 -16.28
N ASP A 342 -5.80 9.02 -16.77
CA ASP A 342 -4.67 9.49 -15.94
C ASP A 342 -4.44 11.00 -15.99
N LEU A 343 -5.22 11.71 -16.81
CA LEU A 343 -5.13 13.16 -16.90
C LEU A 343 -5.82 13.86 -15.72
N LEU A 344 -5.09 14.79 -15.11
CA LEU A 344 -5.61 15.71 -14.10
C LEU A 344 -6.30 16.90 -14.77
N LYS A 345 -7.58 17.10 -14.50
CA LYS A 345 -8.31 18.28 -14.97
C LYS A 345 -7.91 19.53 -14.18
N VAL A 346 -7.65 20.62 -14.90
CA VAL A 346 -7.41 21.94 -14.31
C VAL A 346 -8.27 22.97 -15.04
N THR A 347 -9.08 23.73 -14.30
CA THR A 347 -9.96 24.76 -14.82
C THR A 347 -9.27 26.12 -14.75
N ILE A 348 -9.28 26.86 -15.86
CA ILE A 348 -8.74 28.22 -15.94
C ILE A 348 -9.90 29.21 -16.04
N PHE A 349 -9.96 30.14 -15.10
CA PHE A 349 -10.94 31.23 -15.13
C PHE A 349 -10.33 32.49 -15.76
N PRO A 350 -11.08 33.22 -16.61
CA PRO A 350 -10.66 34.54 -17.05
C PRO A 350 -10.63 35.49 -15.86
N ALA A 351 -9.74 36.48 -15.90
CA ALA A 351 -9.71 37.54 -14.91
C ALA A 351 -11.07 38.25 -14.88
N GLN A 352 -11.54 38.60 -13.68
CA GLN A 352 -12.80 39.32 -13.50
C GLN A 352 -12.51 40.74 -12.97
N PRO A 353 -13.12 41.79 -13.58
CA PRO A 353 -13.99 41.75 -14.76
C PRO A 353 -13.20 41.39 -16.03
N ARG A 354 -13.85 40.74 -17.00
CA ARG A 354 -13.17 40.23 -18.22
C ARG A 354 -12.43 41.30 -19.02
N ALA A 355 -12.88 42.56 -18.95
CA ALA A 355 -12.26 43.70 -19.61
C ALA A 355 -10.92 44.13 -18.97
N LEU A 356 -10.56 43.62 -17.80
CA LEU A 356 -9.36 43.98 -17.05
C LEU A 356 -8.07 43.53 -17.75
N ALA A 357 -8.14 42.44 -18.49
CA ALA A 357 -7.02 41.85 -19.20
C ALA A 357 -7.38 41.64 -20.67
N ASP A 358 -6.46 41.93 -21.59
CA ASP A 358 -6.61 41.57 -23.00
C ASP A 358 -6.06 40.16 -23.28
N LYS A 359 -5.17 39.67 -22.43
CA LYS A 359 -4.51 38.37 -22.59
C LYS A 359 -4.34 37.62 -21.27
N VAL A 360 -4.25 36.29 -21.38
CA VAL A 360 -3.96 35.38 -20.28
C VAL A 360 -2.77 34.50 -20.66
N LEU A 361 -1.69 34.58 -19.88
CA LEU A 361 -0.48 33.78 -20.06
C LEU A 361 -0.53 32.55 -19.15
N LEU A 362 -0.54 31.36 -19.73
CA LEU A 362 -0.30 30.10 -19.03
C LEU A 362 1.20 29.78 -19.10
N SER A 363 1.82 29.48 -17.97
CA SER A 363 3.25 29.18 -17.88
C SER A 363 3.54 28.14 -16.79
N CYS A 364 4.66 27.45 -16.90
CA CYS A 364 5.16 26.54 -15.87
C CYS A 364 6.56 26.99 -15.46
N ASN A 365 6.69 27.54 -14.25
CA ASN A 365 7.95 28.14 -13.80
C ASN A 365 8.94 27.10 -13.26
N LEU A 366 8.46 25.90 -12.94
CA LEU A 366 9.23 24.82 -12.35
C LEU A 366 8.65 23.49 -12.83
N GLY A 367 9.52 22.54 -13.21
CA GLY A 367 9.12 21.16 -13.49
C GLY A 367 8.37 20.95 -14.81
N GLU A 368 8.48 21.86 -15.78
CA GLU A 368 7.83 21.74 -17.09
C GLU A 368 8.14 20.40 -17.78
N GLN A 369 9.38 19.91 -17.68
CA GLN A 369 9.80 18.63 -18.27
C GLN A 369 9.10 17.39 -17.68
N ASN A 370 8.40 17.53 -16.56
CA ASN A 370 7.72 16.44 -15.88
C ASN A 370 6.25 16.31 -16.30
N ILE A 371 5.71 17.24 -17.11
CA ILE A 371 4.29 17.25 -17.51
C ILE A 371 4.09 17.56 -19.00
N LYS A 372 2.96 17.14 -19.55
CA LYS A 372 2.36 17.68 -20.78
C LYS A 372 0.99 18.27 -20.45
N ILE A 373 0.56 19.27 -21.24
CA ILE A 373 -0.76 19.91 -21.07
C ILE A 373 -1.57 19.79 -22.35
N TRP A 374 -2.82 19.39 -22.23
CA TRP A 374 -3.75 19.13 -23.32
C TRP A 374 -4.97 20.04 -23.23
N LYS A 375 -5.51 20.44 -24.39
CA LYS A 375 -6.75 21.24 -24.47
C LYS A 375 -8.03 20.43 -24.23
N ASN A 376 -7.96 19.11 -24.44
CA ASN A 376 -9.10 18.22 -24.38
C ASN A 376 -8.79 17.05 -23.46
N LYS A 377 -9.83 16.39 -22.93
CA LYS A 377 -9.70 15.19 -22.08
C LYS A 377 -9.01 14.00 -22.78
N LYS A 378 -8.90 14.04 -24.10
CA LYS A 378 -8.21 13.03 -24.89
C LYS A 378 -6.91 13.63 -25.42
N THR A 379 -5.85 12.83 -25.46
CA THR A 379 -4.51 13.16 -25.96
C THR A 379 -4.44 13.40 -27.48
N GLY A 380 -5.55 13.79 -28.11
CA GLY A 380 -5.63 14.12 -29.53
C GLY A 380 -5.13 15.53 -29.84
N GLY A 381 -4.07 15.63 -30.64
CA GLY A 381 -3.47 16.89 -31.12
C GLY A 381 -2.08 17.13 -30.54
N ASP A 382 -1.50 18.31 -30.76
CA ASP A 382 -0.23 18.66 -30.13
C ASP A 382 -0.46 19.17 -28.70
N PRO A 383 0.41 18.80 -27.73
CA PRO A 383 0.36 19.38 -26.39
C PRO A 383 0.61 20.90 -26.45
N ILE A 384 0.03 21.62 -25.49
CA ILE A 384 0.23 23.07 -25.34
C ILE A 384 1.70 23.31 -24.98
N SER A 385 2.44 23.97 -25.87
CA SER A 385 3.82 24.42 -25.59
C SER A 385 3.79 25.61 -24.65
N LEU A 386 4.51 25.53 -23.53
CA LEU A 386 4.58 26.61 -22.55
C LEU A 386 5.81 27.51 -22.79
N PRO A 387 5.71 28.81 -22.41
CA PRO A 387 4.49 29.50 -22.02
C PRO A 387 3.54 29.70 -23.22
N TYR A 388 2.23 29.69 -22.97
CA TYR A 388 1.20 29.89 -23.99
C TYR A 388 0.31 31.09 -23.65
N GLU A 389 0.09 31.97 -24.63
CA GLU A 389 -0.73 33.16 -24.47
C GLU A 389 -2.10 32.98 -25.13
N TYR A 390 -3.16 33.11 -24.34
CA TYR A 390 -4.55 33.07 -24.78
C TYR A 390 -5.12 34.49 -24.90
N THR A 391 -5.93 34.72 -25.92
CA THR A 391 -6.92 35.80 -25.85
C THR A 391 -8.08 35.38 -24.96
N ASN A 392 -8.82 36.34 -24.40
CA ASN A 392 -10.00 36.03 -23.59
C ASN A 392 -11.06 35.18 -24.32
N ALA A 393 -11.10 35.24 -25.66
CA ALA A 393 -12.05 34.50 -26.49
C ALA A 393 -11.60 33.04 -26.74
N GLU A 394 -10.29 32.78 -26.69
CA GLU A 394 -9.68 31.47 -26.94
C GLU A 394 -9.31 30.73 -25.66
N LEU A 395 -9.42 31.38 -24.50
CA LEU A 395 -9.10 30.80 -23.21
C LEU A 395 -9.97 29.55 -22.98
N PRO A 396 -9.37 28.34 -22.92
CA PRO A 396 -10.13 27.15 -22.61
C PRO A 396 -10.63 27.22 -21.17
N GLU A 397 -11.84 26.74 -20.94
CA GLU A 397 -12.37 26.59 -19.58
C GLU A 397 -11.56 25.54 -18.82
N ASP A 398 -11.22 24.43 -19.49
CA ASP A 398 -10.51 23.30 -18.92
C ASP A 398 -9.26 22.96 -19.73
N ILE A 399 -8.19 22.61 -19.05
CA ILE A 399 -7.01 21.92 -19.58
C ILE A 399 -6.80 20.62 -18.82
N TYR A 400 -6.00 19.72 -19.39
CA TYR A 400 -5.75 18.40 -18.84
C TYR A 400 -4.24 18.18 -18.75
N ILE A 401 -3.76 17.80 -17.58
CA ILE A 401 -2.34 17.64 -17.30
C ILE A 401 -2.01 16.15 -17.23
N GLU A 402 -0.99 15.77 -17.98
CA GLU A 402 -0.41 14.43 -18.00
C GLU A 402 0.93 14.45 -17.28
N GLY A 403 1.22 13.45 -16.43
CA GLY A 403 2.55 13.27 -15.86
C GLY A 403 3.46 12.47 -16.80
N ILE A 404 4.68 12.97 -17.03
CA ILE A 404 5.68 12.35 -17.93
C ILE A 404 6.81 11.68 -17.15
N THR A 405 7.23 12.29 -16.05
CA THR A 405 8.28 11.73 -15.20
C THR A 405 8.05 12.19 -13.79
N LYS A 406 8.25 11.30 -12.82
CA LYS A 406 8.20 11.61 -11.39
C LYS A 406 8.89 12.95 -11.06
N SER A 407 8.20 13.80 -10.30
CA SER A 407 8.76 15.04 -9.76
C SER A 407 9.17 14.90 -8.29
N ASP A 408 9.81 15.93 -7.74
CA ASP A 408 9.83 16.14 -6.29
C ASP A 408 8.44 16.55 -5.79
N LEU A 409 8.21 16.50 -4.47
CA LEU A 409 6.95 16.96 -3.87
C LEU A 409 6.76 18.46 -4.15
N ARG A 410 5.63 18.81 -4.78
CA ARG A 410 5.35 20.17 -5.29
C ARG A 410 6.42 20.67 -6.26
N GLY A 411 7.04 19.74 -6.99
CA GLY A 411 8.13 19.99 -7.93
C GLY A 411 7.69 20.68 -9.22
N ILE A 412 6.40 21.00 -9.36
CA ILE A 412 5.84 21.72 -10.50
C ILE A 412 5.15 23.00 -10.01
N GLU A 413 5.34 24.11 -10.73
CA GLU A 413 4.63 25.38 -10.48
C GLU A 413 3.93 25.86 -11.75
N LEU A 414 2.64 25.62 -11.85
CA LEU A 414 1.80 26.16 -12.91
C LEU A 414 1.37 27.58 -12.52
N GLN A 415 1.42 28.52 -13.45
CA GLN A 415 1.03 29.91 -13.24
C GLN A 415 0.16 30.40 -14.40
N VAL A 416 -0.95 31.06 -14.05
CA VAL A 416 -1.80 31.82 -14.95
C VAL A 416 -1.67 33.30 -14.60
N THR A 417 -1.32 34.12 -15.59
CA THR A 417 -1.16 35.57 -15.43
C THR A 417 -2.06 36.31 -16.40
N ALA A 418 -2.97 37.14 -15.89
CA ALA A 418 -3.75 38.07 -16.69
C ALA A 418 -2.93 39.34 -16.96
N LYS A 419 -2.91 39.78 -18.22
CA LYS A 419 -2.15 40.94 -18.67
C LYS A 419 -3.05 41.98 -19.35
N SER A 420 -2.66 43.24 -19.18
CA SER A 420 -3.16 44.36 -19.98
C SER A 420 -1.97 44.94 -20.75
N GLY A 421 -1.85 44.59 -22.02
CA GLY A 421 -0.64 44.85 -22.81
C GLY A 421 0.57 44.11 -22.23
N VAL A 422 1.59 44.85 -21.78
CA VAL A 422 2.81 44.27 -21.18
C VAL A 422 2.73 44.12 -19.66
N ASN A 423 1.72 44.73 -19.03
CA ASN A 423 1.61 44.80 -17.58
C ASN A 423 0.87 43.57 -17.06
N GLU A 424 1.46 42.92 -16.08
CA GLU A 424 0.77 41.93 -15.25
C GLU A 424 -0.23 42.64 -14.34
N ILE A 425 -1.49 42.18 -14.40
CA ILE A 425 -2.55 42.72 -13.56
C ILE A 425 -2.78 41.82 -12.35
N ILE A 426 -2.94 40.53 -12.61
CA ILE A 426 -3.16 39.53 -11.58
C ILE A 426 -2.55 38.20 -12.02
N SER A 427 -2.03 37.47 -11.04
CA SER A 427 -1.48 36.14 -11.26
C SER A 427 -2.01 35.18 -10.22
N ASP A 428 -2.18 33.94 -10.65
CA ASP A 428 -2.50 32.83 -9.79
C ASP A 428 -1.59 31.65 -10.10
N LYS A 429 -1.20 30.91 -9.09
CA LYS A 429 -0.32 29.75 -9.23
C LYS A 429 -0.90 28.55 -8.51
N ALA A 430 -0.44 27.37 -8.92
CA ALA A 430 -0.69 26.14 -8.22
C ALA A 430 0.53 25.24 -8.30
N LYS A 431 0.71 24.42 -7.27
CA LYS A 431 1.77 23.42 -7.19
C LYS A 431 1.22 22.06 -7.59
N LEU A 432 2.04 21.28 -8.29
CA LEU A 432 1.71 19.91 -8.66
C LEU A 432 2.85 18.97 -8.31
N THR A 433 2.52 17.69 -8.15
CA THR A 433 3.44 16.58 -7.93
C THR A 433 3.13 15.46 -8.93
N VAL A 434 4.11 15.02 -9.70
CA VAL A 434 4.00 13.81 -10.52
C VAL A 434 4.47 12.61 -9.70
N LEU A 435 3.54 11.70 -9.41
CA LEU A 435 3.81 10.44 -8.70
C LEU A 435 4.18 9.34 -9.70
N LYS A 436 5.08 8.45 -9.29
CA LYS A 436 5.35 7.19 -9.98
C LYS A 436 4.84 6.06 -9.11
N VAL A 437 3.57 5.71 -9.28
CA VAL A 437 2.96 4.60 -8.53
C VAL A 437 3.36 3.28 -9.17
N GLU A 438 4.06 2.45 -8.42
CA GLU A 438 4.57 1.17 -8.92
C GLU A 438 4.50 0.10 -7.82
N ILE A 439 4.16 -1.14 -8.21
CA ILE A 439 4.37 -2.32 -7.37
C ILE A 439 5.82 -2.75 -7.60
N LEU A 440 6.63 -2.66 -6.55
CA LEU A 440 7.99 -3.18 -6.50
C LEU A 440 7.89 -4.67 -6.22
N GLU A 441 8.46 -5.49 -7.10
CA GLU A 441 8.35 -6.94 -7.00
C GLU A 441 8.68 -7.47 -5.59
N PRO A 442 7.88 -8.40 -5.08
CA PRO A 442 7.94 -8.79 -3.70
C PRO A 442 9.02 -9.84 -3.44
N ASN A 443 10.30 -9.45 -3.46
CA ASN A 443 11.45 -10.06 -2.72
C ASN A 443 12.82 -9.95 -3.44
N ASN A 444 12.89 -9.44 -4.67
CA ASN A 444 14.13 -9.27 -5.46
C ASN A 444 14.97 -10.56 -5.69
N ASP A 445 14.44 -11.80 -5.56
CA ASP A 445 15.26 -13.02 -5.75
C ASP A 445 14.45 -14.33 -5.97
N PRO A 446 14.33 -14.88 -7.21
CA PRO A 446 14.52 -14.28 -8.52
C PRO A 446 13.28 -13.50 -9.03
N ILE A 447 13.56 -12.51 -9.87
CA ILE A 447 12.71 -11.40 -10.39
C ILE A 447 11.45 -11.83 -11.20
N THR A 448 10.95 -13.06 -11.12
CA THR A 448 9.85 -13.48 -12.04
C THR A 448 8.89 -14.57 -11.55
N ASP A 449 9.11 -15.25 -10.43
CA ASP A 449 8.12 -16.21 -9.96
C ASP A 449 7.10 -15.50 -9.09
N ASN A 450 6.14 -14.83 -9.74
CA ASN A 450 4.92 -14.36 -9.09
C ASN A 450 4.05 -15.55 -8.57
N ASN A 451 4.67 -16.64 -8.14
CA ASN A 451 4.12 -17.93 -7.80
C ASN A 451 4.12 -18.08 -6.28
N PHE A 452 2.96 -18.36 -5.73
CA PHE A 452 2.78 -18.52 -4.29
C PHE A 452 2.04 -19.83 -4.04
N SER A 453 2.47 -20.59 -3.04
CA SER A 453 1.89 -21.89 -2.72
C SER A 453 1.30 -21.90 -1.33
N PHE A 454 0.11 -22.49 -1.19
CA PHE A 454 -0.41 -22.87 0.12
C PHE A 454 0.54 -23.89 0.75
N ASN A 455 0.99 -23.62 1.98
CA ASN A 455 1.86 -24.50 2.73
C ASN A 455 1.14 -25.77 3.25
N THR A 456 1.87 -26.61 3.99
CA THR A 456 1.38 -27.89 4.53
C THR A 456 0.67 -27.79 5.87
N ASN A 457 0.37 -26.58 6.38
CA ASN A 457 -0.38 -26.42 7.64
C ASN A 457 -1.77 -27.06 7.51
N SER A 458 -2.37 -27.51 8.60
CA SER A 458 -3.67 -28.21 8.54
C SER A 458 -4.81 -27.40 7.91
N THR A 459 -4.76 -26.07 8.01
CA THR A 459 -5.70 -25.17 7.33
C THR A 459 -5.18 -24.72 5.96
N GLY A 460 -3.88 -24.86 5.70
CA GLY A 460 -3.17 -24.22 4.60
C GLY A 460 -3.07 -22.71 4.78
N LEU A 461 -1.88 -22.18 4.55
CA LEU A 461 -1.64 -20.74 4.54
C LEU A 461 -0.82 -20.40 3.29
N CYS A 462 -1.31 -19.43 2.52
CA CYS A 462 -0.60 -18.81 1.42
C CYS A 462 -0.36 -17.33 1.76
N SER A 463 0.92 -16.95 1.87
CA SER A 463 1.36 -15.61 2.25
C SER A 463 1.97 -14.91 1.04
N ILE A 464 1.45 -13.72 0.74
CA ILE A 464 1.86 -12.91 -0.41
C ILE A 464 2.30 -11.55 0.10
N PHE A 465 3.59 -11.28 0.00
CA PHE A 465 4.12 -9.96 0.33
C PHE A 465 4.01 -9.05 -0.89
N GLY A 466 3.85 -7.75 -0.68
CA GLY A 466 3.84 -6.72 -1.71
C GLY A 466 4.59 -5.48 -1.21
N THR A 467 5.40 -4.87 -2.07
CA THR A 467 6.01 -3.55 -1.80
C THR A 467 5.59 -2.60 -2.90
N GLY A 468 5.30 -1.36 -2.56
CA GLY A 468 4.86 -0.36 -3.50
C GLY A 468 5.44 1.00 -3.14
N THR A 469 5.52 1.87 -4.13
CA THR A 469 6.02 3.22 -3.95
C THR A 469 5.31 4.18 -4.88
N THR A 470 5.27 5.45 -4.48
CA THR A 470 4.85 6.59 -5.30
C THR A 470 6.07 7.31 -5.90
N GLY A 471 7.28 6.80 -5.61
CA GLY A 471 8.55 7.48 -5.86
C GLY A 471 8.85 8.64 -4.89
N ILE A 472 7.93 8.98 -3.98
CA ILE A 472 8.06 9.99 -2.93
C ILE A 472 7.71 9.36 -1.58
N GLN A 473 8.73 9.18 -0.73
CA GLN A 473 8.58 8.39 0.51
C GLN A 473 7.47 8.90 1.45
N SER A 474 7.24 10.22 1.52
CA SER A 474 6.20 10.80 2.37
C SER A 474 4.78 10.45 1.93
N GLU A 475 4.60 10.13 0.65
CA GLU A 475 3.29 9.83 0.06
C GLU A 475 2.96 8.33 0.07
N ASN A 476 3.95 7.47 0.37
CA ASN A 476 3.74 6.02 0.36
C ASN A 476 2.73 5.54 1.43
N SER A 477 2.47 6.31 2.48
CA SER A 477 1.45 5.98 3.49
C SER A 477 0.02 6.04 2.95
N LYS A 478 -0.20 6.74 1.82
CA LYS A 478 -1.49 6.91 1.15
C LYS A 478 -1.76 5.87 0.06
N LEU A 479 -0.82 4.95 -0.17
CA LEU A 479 -1.04 3.81 -1.06
C LEU A 479 -2.09 2.88 -0.44
N SER A 480 -2.92 2.27 -1.29
CA SER A 480 -3.97 1.33 -0.91
C SER A 480 -3.89 0.09 -1.78
N TRP A 481 -3.91 -1.07 -1.13
CA TRP A 481 -3.72 -2.38 -1.73
C TRP A 481 -5.03 -3.16 -1.77
N SER A 482 -5.16 -4.04 -2.76
CA SER A 482 -6.14 -5.11 -2.75
C SER A 482 -5.63 -6.33 -3.52
N ILE A 483 -6.26 -7.49 -3.30
CA ILE A 483 -5.95 -8.72 -4.03
C ILE A 483 -7.24 -9.48 -4.30
N SER A 484 -7.30 -10.17 -5.44
CA SER A 484 -8.45 -10.98 -5.84
C SER A 484 -8.80 -12.03 -4.77
N PRO A 485 -10.04 -12.13 -4.27
CA PRO A 485 -10.39 -13.15 -3.29
C PRO A 485 -10.31 -14.56 -3.88
N ILE A 486 -10.20 -15.57 -3.02
CA ILE A 486 -10.25 -16.99 -3.39
C ILE A 486 -11.43 -17.65 -2.68
N ASN A 487 -12.34 -18.29 -3.41
CA ASN A 487 -13.47 -18.95 -2.79
C ASN A 487 -13.02 -20.10 -1.88
N GLY A 488 -13.57 -20.13 -0.67
CA GLY A 488 -13.19 -21.11 0.36
C GLY A 488 -12.00 -20.70 1.23
N SER A 489 -11.26 -19.64 0.87
CA SER A 489 -10.16 -19.11 1.66
C SER A 489 -10.53 -17.81 2.36
N ALA A 490 -10.18 -17.68 3.64
CA ALA A 490 -10.27 -16.44 4.39
C ALA A 490 -9.09 -15.53 4.01
N LEU A 491 -9.37 -14.34 3.48
CA LEU A 491 -8.37 -13.33 3.16
C LEU A 491 -8.19 -12.37 4.34
N THR A 492 -6.96 -12.22 4.81
CA THR A 492 -6.54 -11.18 5.77
C THR A 492 -5.35 -10.41 5.22
N CYS A 493 -5.09 -9.23 5.78
CA CYS A 493 -3.91 -8.44 5.39
C CYS A 493 -3.28 -7.70 6.58
N GLU A 494 -1.98 -7.44 6.48
CA GLU A 494 -1.23 -6.59 7.39
C GLU A 494 -0.45 -5.51 6.62
N PRO A 495 -0.73 -4.21 6.87
CA PRO A 495 -1.68 -3.69 7.85
C PRO A 495 -3.15 -3.92 7.45
N SER A 496 -4.05 -3.99 8.42
CA SER A 496 -5.45 -4.40 8.23
C SER A 496 -6.31 -3.42 7.43
N ASN A 497 -5.88 -2.17 7.27
CA ASN A 497 -6.49 -1.19 6.38
C ASN A 497 -5.94 -1.28 4.94
N ALA A 498 -5.08 -2.26 4.67
CA ALA A 498 -4.42 -2.47 3.38
C ALA A 498 -3.72 -1.21 2.83
N ALA A 499 -3.13 -0.39 3.70
CA ALA A 499 -2.49 0.87 3.29
C ALA A 499 -0.98 0.90 3.55
N GLY A 500 -0.25 1.71 2.80
CA GLY A 500 1.18 1.96 3.01
C GLY A 500 2.10 1.40 1.91
N SER A 501 3.42 1.54 2.12
CA SER A 501 4.45 1.07 1.16
C SER A 501 4.60 -0.45 1.09
N SER A 502 4.01 -1.19 2.03
CA SER A 502 4.17 -2.64 2.11
C SER A 502 2.88 -3.28 2.61
N ILE A 503 2.59 -4.47 2.10
CA ILE A 503 1.42 -5.26 2.46
C ILE A 503 1.82 -6.74 2.57
N LEU A 504 1.21 -7.44 3.51
CA LEU A 504 1.20 -8.90 3.57
C LEU A 504 -0.24 -9.38 3.46
N PHE A 505 -0.59 -10.05 2.36
CA PHE A 505 -1.85 -10.76 2.22
C PHE A 505 -1.68 -12.22 2.69
N ASN A 506 -2.67 -12.72 3.41
CA ASN A 506 -2.72 -14.11 3.84
C ASN A 506 -4.06 -14.73 3.43
N TYR A 507 -4.01 -15.81 2.65
CA TYR A 507 -5.13 -16.71 2.46
C TYR A 507 -5.00 -17.89 3.43
N GLU A 508 -5.98 -18.05 4.31
CA GLU A 508 -6.09 -19.21 5.20
C GLU A 508 -7.27 -20.10 4.80
N GLY A 509 -7.08 -21.42 4.79
CA GLY A 509 -8.06 -22.35 4.24
C GLY A 509 -7.76 -22.62 2.77
N LEU A 510 -7.49 -23.87 2.40
CA LEU A 510 -7.42 -24.20 0.97
C LEU A 510 -8.80 -24.04 0.31
N PRO A 511 -8.84 -23.62 -0.97
CA PRO A 511 -10.08 -23.54 -1.74
C PRO A 511 -10.81 -24.87 -1.88
N THR A 512 -12.12 -24.82 -2.14
CA THR A 512 -12.90 -26.05 -2.35
C THR A 512 -12.77 -26.62 -3.76
N SER A 513 -12.42 -25.79 -4.74
CA SER A 513 -12.28 -26.19 -6.15
C SER A 513 -10.89 -25.91 -6.71
N ASN A 514 -10.44 -26.77 -7.65
CA ASN A 514 -9.20 -26.56 -8.40
C ASN A 514 -9.23 -25.26 -9.24
N ASN A 515 -10.40 -24.80 -9.66
CA ASN A 515 -10.53 -23.59 -10.48
C ASN A 515 -10.35 -22.29 -9.70
N ASP A 516 -10.34 -22.35 -8.37
CA ASP A 516 -10.13 -21.18 -7.52
C ASP A 516 -8.63 -20.82 -7.40
N PHE A 517 -7.72 -21.76 -7.71
CA PHE A 517 -6.28 -21.53 -7.83
C PHE A 517 -5.91 -20.76 -9.11
N GLY A 518 -4.62 -20.64 -9.39
CA GLY A 518 -4.08 -19.97 -10.56
C GLY A 518 -4.03 -18.46 -10.43
N LYS A 519 -4.12 -17.78 -11.57
CA LYS A 519 -3.92 -16.33 -11.69
C LYS A 519 -4.85 -15.51 -10.79
N LYS A 520 -4.28 -14.53 -10.10
CA LYS A 520 -4.93 -13.51 -9.26
C LYS A 520 -4.27 -12.17 -9.51
N TRP A 521 -5.00 -11.10 -9.27
CA TRP A 521 -4.50 -9.75 -9.43
C TRP A 521 -4.29 -9.10 -8.08
N ILE A 522 -3.08 -8.57 -7.86
CA ILE A 522 -2.77 -7.59 -6.83
C ILE A 522 -2.95 -6.21 -7.46
N SER A 523 -3.65 -5.32 -6.77
CA SER A 523 -3.86 -3.95 -7.20
C SER A 523 -3.29 -2.97 -6.20
N LEU A 524 -2.65 -1.92 -6.71
CA LEU A 524 -2.12 -0.79 -5.95
C LEU A 524 -2.72 0.50 -6.48
N SER A 525 -3.31 1.27 -5.57
CA SER A 525 -3.93 2.57 -5.85
C SER A 525 -3.42 3.62 -4.89
N TYR A 526 -3.70 4.89 -5.17
CA TYR A 526 -3.36 6.01 -4.29
C TYR A 526 -4.66 6.67 -3.81
N GLN A 527 -4.89 6.71 -2.50
CA GLN A 527 -6.22 6.95 -1.88
C GLN A 527 -6.92 8.24 -2.32
N GLU A 528 -6.17 9.29 -2.67
CA GLU A 528 -6.73 10.58 -3.06
C GLU A 528 -7.18 10.60 -4.54
N PHE A 529 -6.90 9.54 -5.30
CA PHE A 529 -7.12 9.47 -6.74
C PHE A 529 -7.74 8.13 -7.12
N VAL A 530 -9.01 8.18 -7.51
CA VAL A 530 -9.80 6.98 -7.86
C VAL A 530 -9.30 6.32 -9.15
N ASN A 531 -8.58 7.05 -10.00
CA ASN A 531 -8.20 6.58 -11.33
C ASN A 531 -6.85 5.85 -11.38
N ILE A 532 -6.01 5.95 -10.34
CA ILE A 532 -4.71 5.28 -10.33
C ILE A 532 -4.89 3.85 -9.83
N ASN A 533 -4.77 2.87 -10.72
CA ASN A 533 -4.84 1.46 -10.36
C ASN A 533 -3.80 0.64 -11.14
N ILE A 534 -2.67 0.36 -10.50
CA ILE A 534 -1.64 -0.52 -11.04
C ILE A 534 -1.97 -1.96 -10.66
N MET A 535 -1.95 -2.87 -11.62
CA MET A 535 -2.24 -4.29 -11.40
C MET A 535 -1.03 -5.17 -11.71
N GLN A 536 -0.78 -6.15 -10.86
CA GLN A 536 0.23 -7.19 -11.08
C GLN A 536 -0.41 -8.57 -10.92
N GLU A 537 -0.15 -9.45 -11.90
CA GLU A 537 -0.62 -10.84 -11.88
C GLU A 537 0.28 -11.69 -10.97
N VAL A 538 -0.34 -12.52 -10.14
CA VAL A 538 0.30 -13.57 -9.34
C VAL A 538 -0.41 -14.91 -9.57
N GLU A 539 0.32 -16.01 -9.47
CA GLU A 539 -0.19 -17.37 -9.63
C GLU A 539 -0.18 -18.08 -8.28
N ILE A 540 -1.32 -18.67 -7.90
CA ILE A 540 -1.47 -19.34 -6.61
C ILE A 540 -1.65 -20.84 -6.80
N PHE A 541 -0.85 -21.63 -6.09
CA PHE A 541 -0.74 -23.08 -6.19
C PHE A 541 -1.07 -23.78 -4.86
N PHE A 542 -1.33 -25.09 -4.91
CA PHE A 542 -1.39 -25.93 -3.71
C PHE A 542 -0.16 -26.84 -3.60
N THR A 543 0.30 -27.11 -2.37
CA THR A 543 1.35 -28.12 -2.16
C THR A 543 0.85 -29.50 -2.58
N LYS A 544 1.49 -30.12 -3.60
CA LYS A 544 1.02 -31.35 -4.27
C LYS A 544 0.73 -32.52 -3.32
N ASN A 545 1.67 -32.83 -2.44
CA ASN A 545 1.66 -34.05 -1.61
C ASN A 545 1.10 -33.83 -0.19
N ALA A 546 0.61 -32.63 0.14
CA ALA A 546 0.02 -32.37 1.44
C ALA A 546 -1.38 -33.01 1.57
N TYR A 547 -1.84 -33.20 2.81
CA TYR A 547 -3.13 -33.83 3.14
C TYR A 547 -4.09 -32.84 3.83
N ASN A 548 -4.01 -31.56 3.44
CA ASN A 548 -4.79 -30.46 4.04
C ASN A 548 -5.91 -29.94 3.12
N SER A 549 -6.23 -30.68 2.05
CA SER A 549 -7.44 -30.44 1.24
C SER A 549 -8.71 -30.45 2.09
N PRO A 550 -9.84 -29.90 1.63
CA PRO A 550 -11.12 -29.96 2.35
C PRO A 550 -11.52 -31.38 2.83
N ASN A 551 -11.03 -32.43 2.17
CA ASN A 551 -11.28 -33.82 2.56
C ASN A 551 -10.35 -34.32 3.69
N ASN A 552 -9.15 -33.75 3.88
CA ASN A 552 -8.15 -34.08 4.92
C ASN A 552 -7.71 -35.56 5.03
N THR A 553 -8.23 -36.48 4.21
CA THR A 553 -7.89 -37.92 4.24
C THR A 553 -7.18 -38.43 2.98
N ILE A 554 -7.13 -37.59 1.95
CA ILE A 554 -6.48 -37.88 0.66
C ILE A 554 -5.53 -36.74 0.31
N PRO A 555 -4.47 -36.99 -0.47
CA PRO A 555 -3.51 -35.95 -0.83
C PRO A 555 -4.14 -34.91 -1.75
N ASN A 556 -3.62 -33.68 -1.68
CA ASN A 556 -4.13 -32.53 -2.42
C ASN A 556 -4.16 -32.78 -3.92
N TRP A 557 -3.13 -33.41 -4.49
CA TRP A 557 -3.10 -33.77 -5.91
C TRP A 557 -4.32 -34.59 -6.31
N PHE A 558 -4.70 -35.60 -5.52
CA PHE A 558 -5.82 -36.47 -5.88
C PHE A 558 -7.13 -35.71 -5.77
N TYR A 559 -7.29 -34.92 -4.71
CA TYR A 559 -8.49 -34.10 -4.51
C TYR A 559 -8.70 -33.09 -5.65
N TYR A 560 -7.71 -32.23 -5.92
CA TYR A 560 -7.85 -31.13 -6.88
C TYR A 560 -7.75 -31.58 -8.33
N TRP A 561 -6.90 -32.55 -8.66
CA TRP A 561 -6.85 -33.05 -10.04
C TRP A 561 -8.15 -33.78 -10.43
N LYS A 562 -8.82 -34.40 -9.45
CA LYS A 562 -10.15 -34.99 -9.63
C LYS A 562 -11.23 -33.92 -9.79
N ASP A 563 -11.30 -32.95 -8.87
CA ASP A 563 -12.26 -31.84 -8.93
C ASP A 563 -12.16 -31.04 -10.24
N GLY A 564 -10.93 -30.65 -10.63
CA GLY A 564 -10.69 -29.85 -11.83
C GLY A 564 -10.80 -30.61 -13.16
N ASN A 565 -10.99 -31.93 -13.11
CA ASN A 565 -10.84 -32.82 -14.26
C ASN A 565 -9.50 -32.54 -14.98
N VAL A 566 -8.42 -32.50 -14.20
CA VAL A 566 -7.04 -32.29 -14.68
C VAL A 566 -6.53 -33.55 -15.35
N VAL A 567 -7.00 -34.72 -14.90
CA VAL A 567 -6.83 -36.03 -15.54
C VAL A 567 -8.21 -36.59 -15.85
N SER A 568 -8.48 -36.95 -17.11
CA SER A 568 -9.83 -37.32 -17.59
C SER A 568 -10.48 -38.43 -16.78
N ASP A 569 -9.72 -39.48 -16.52
CA ASP A 569 -10.25 -40.75 -16.02
C ASP A 569 -10.16 -40.89 -14.50
N ILE A 570 -9.50 -39.96 -13.80
CA ILE A 570 -9.30 -40.01 -12.35
C ILE A 570 -10.62 -40.05 -11.57
N ASN A 571 -11.72 -39.59 -12.17
CA ASN A 571 -13.04 -39.62 -11.56
C ASN A 571 -13.55 -41.05 -11.29
N GLN A 572 -13.06 -42.03 -12.08
CA GLN A 572 -13.38 -43.45 -11.91
C GLN A 572 -12.61 -44.10 -10.75
N PHE A 573 -11.59 -43.41 -10.21
CA PHE A 573 -10.70 -43.95 -9.20
C PHE A 573 -11.05 -43.44 -7.81
N THR A 574 -10.72 -44.28 -6.82
CA THR A 574 -10.63 -43.90 -5.40
C THR A 574 -9.16 -43.87 -4.97
N TYR A 575 -8.87 -43.30 -3.80
CA TYR A 575 -7.51 -43.23 -3.29
C TYR A 575 -7.19 -44.41 -2.35
N GLY A 576 -5.96 -44.92 -2.39
CA GLY A 576 -5.40 -45.83 -1.39
C GLY A 576 -4.76 -47.12 -1.91
N ALA A 577 -4.40 -47.23 -3.18
CA ALA A 577 -3.62 -48.36 -3.68
C ALA A 577 -2.20 -48.39 -3.07
N SER A 578 -1.59 -49.57 -2.95
CA SER A 578 -0.16 -49.68 -2.66
C SER A 578 0.64 -49.54 -3.96
N GLY A 579 1.28 -48.39 -4.18
CA GLY A 579 2.07 -48.12 -5.39
C GLY A 579 1.42 -47.09 -6.31
N TYR A 580 1.39 -47.36 -7.62
CA TYR A 580 0.83 -46.47 -8.63
C TYR A 580 -0.70 -46.57 -8.67
N GLY A 581 -1.23 -47.71 -9.05
CA GLY A 581 -2.66 -47.97 -9.16
C GLY A 581 -2.94 -49.46 -8.97
N GLU A 582 -4.23 -49.78 -8.85
CA GLU A 582 -4.70 -51.15 -8.92
C GLU A 582 -6.15 -51.19 -9.42
N PHE A 583 -6.46 -52.21 -10.21
CA PHE A 583 -7.80 -52.68 -10.45
C PHE A 583 -8.06 -53.96 -9.63
N ILE A 584 -9.13 -53.94 -8.83
CA ILE A 584 -9.65 -55.10 -8.11
C ILE A 584 -11.03 -55.44 -8.70
N PRO A 585 -11.17 -56.60 -9.36
CA PRO A 585 -12.45 -57.05 -9.89
C PRO A 585 -13.57 -57.08 -8.82
N PRO A 586 -14.81 -56.76 -9.19
CA PRO A 586 -15.26 -56.48 -10.57
C PRO A 586 -15.13 -55.01 -10.99
N SER A 587 -14.89 -54.07 -10.07
CA SER A 587 -15.11 -52.65 -10.37
C SER A 587 -14.25 -51.66 -9.61
N THR A 588 -13.39 -52.11 -8.69
CA THR A 588 -12.67 -51.18 -7.81
C THR A 588 -11.40 -50.70 -8.49
N LEU A 589 -11.33 -49.40 -8.78
CA LEU A 589 -10.15 -48.74 -9.32
C LEU A 589 -9.56 -47.83 -8.23
N ARG A 590 -8.27 -47.99 -7.95
CA ARG A 590 -7.57 -47.23 -6.91
C ARG A 590 -6.27 -46.65 -7.43
N LEU A 591 -5.92 -45.46 -6.95
CA LEU A 591 -4.60 -44.84 -7.13
C LEU A 591 -3.87 -44.78 -5.79
N GLY A 592 -2.55 -44.90 -5.82
CA GLY A 592 -1.67 -44.72 -4.67
C GLY A 592 -0.77 -43.50 -4.83
N ASP A 593 0.10 -43.26 -3.84
CA ASP A 593 0.99 -42.09 -3.81
C ASP A 593 1.95 -42.02 -5.02
N GLU A 594 2.38 -43.17 -5.56
CA GLU A 594 3.37 -43.19 -6.65
C GLU A 594 2.80 -42.69 -7.98
N ALA A 595 1.46 -42.70 -8.16
CA ALA A 595 0.81 -42.21 -9.37
C ALA A 595 1.06 -40.72 -9.64
N ALA A 596 1.30 -39.90 -8.61
CA ALA A 596 1.60 -38.48 -8.76
C ALA A 596 3.10 -38.16 -8.86
N GLY A 597 3.95 -39.20 -8.86
CA GLY A 597 5.40 -39.13 -8.96
C GLY A 597 5.88 -39.19 -10.41
N GLU A 598 6.67 -40.22 -10.72
CA GLU A 598 7.19 -40.52 -12.06
C GLU A 598 6.89 -41.98 -12.40
N HIS A 599 6.21 -42.22 -13.52
CA HIS A 599 5.83 -43.55 -13.94
C HIS A 599 7.05 -44.28 -14.47
N TYR A 600 7.47 -45.36 -13.82
CA TYR A 600 8.63 -46.17 -14.22
C TYR A 600 9.91 -45.33 -14.44
N PRO A 601 10.51 -44.77 -13.37
CA PRO A 601 11.64 -43.82 -13.50
C PRO A 601 12.83 -44.36 -14.31
N SER A 602 13.11 -45.67 -14.21
CA SER A 602 14.19 -46.33 -14.96
C SER A 602 13.94 -46.43 -16.46
N LYS A 603 12.68 -46.30 -16.88
CA LYS A 603 12.14 -46.69 -18.20
C LYS A 603 12.38 -48.17 -18.53
N TYR A 604 11.47 -48.78 -19.25
CA TYR A 604 11.57 -50.18 -19.65
C TYR A 604 11.49 -50.32 -21.17
N SER A 605 12.35 -51.14 -21.77
CA SER A 605 12.26 -51.48 -23.19
C SER A 605 11.70 -52.88 -23.34
N ILE A 606 10.46 -52.99 -23.82
CA ILE A 606 9.72 -54.24 -23.94
C ILE A 606 9.16 -54.32 -25.37
N GLY A 607 9.46 -55.40 -26.10
CA GLY A 607 9.01 -55.54 -27.49
C GLY A 607 9.46 -54.42 -28.44
N GLY A 608 10.56 -53.72 -28.12
CA GLY A 608 11.05 -52.57 -28.88
C GLY A 608 10.36 -51.22 -28.58
N ILE A 609 9.40 -51.19 -27.65
CA ILE A 609 8.74 -49.98 -27.15
C ILE A 609 9.41 -49.55 -25.85
N VAL A 610 9.57 -48.25 -25.62
CA VAL A 610 10.13 -47.71 -24.37
C VAL A 610 9.02 -47.08 -23.55
N PHE A 611 8.75 -47.64 -22.38
CA PHE A 611 7.71 -47.19 -21.44
C PHE A 611 8.30 -46.39 -20.28
N GLY A 612 7.55 -45.43 -19.77
CA GLY A 612 7.87 -44.67 -18.55
C GLY A 612 8.50 -43.30 -18.76
N GLY A 613 8.75 -42.61 -17.64
CA GLY A 613 9.27 -41.24 -17.55
C GLY A 613 8.20 -40.15 -17.54
N ALA A 614 6.91 -40.50 -17.58
CA ALA A 614 5.82 -39.54 -17.37
C ALA A 614 5.84 -39.06 -15.92
N LYS A 615 5.54 -37.78 -15.68
CA LYS A 615 5.61 -37.14 -14.35
C LYS A 615 4.31 -36.43 -13.99
N GLY A 616 4.01 -36.33 -12.69
CA GLY A 616 2.87 -35.57 -12.18
C GLY A 616 1.55 -35.99 -12.82
N ILE A 617 0.80 -35.03 -13.37
CA ILE A 617 -0.49 -35.31 -14.02
C ILE A 617 -0.41 -36.29 -15.20
N ASP A 618 0.74 -36.36 -15.89
CA ASP A 618 0.91 -37.32 -16.98
C ASP A 618 1.10 -38.72 -16.42
N CYS A 619 1.88 -38.89 -15.34
CA CYS A 619 2.03 -40.15 -14.63
C CYS A 619 0.66 -40.68 -14.20
N VAL A 620 -0.18 -39.85 -13.58
CA VAL A 620 -1.55 -40.25 -13.19
C VAL A 620 -2.38 -40.66 -14.40
N SER A 621 -2.25 -39.95 -15.53
CA SER A 621 -2.99 -40.26 -16.75
C SER A 621 -2.56 -41.60 -17.37
N GLU A 622 -1.26 -41.92 -17.35
CA GLU A 622 -0.76 -43.23 -17.79
C GLU A 622 -1.27 -44.36 -16.87
N VAL A 623 -1.18 -44.17 -15.56
CA VAL A 623 -1.66 -45.14 -14.56
C VAL A 623 -3.16 -45.37 -14.67
N CYS A 624 -3.97 -44.30 -14.82
CA CYS A 624 -5.42 -44.45 -14.99
C CYS A 624 -5.76 -45.28 -16.24
N ALA A 625 -5.10 -45.03 -17.37
CA ALA A 625 -5.33 -45.78 -18.59
C ALA A 625 -4.82 -47.23 -18.50
N HIS A 626 -3.73 -47.47 -17.77
CA HIS A 626 -3.22 -48.81 -17.47
C HIS A 626 -4.25 -49.63 -16.68
N GLU A 627 -4.73 -49.13 -15.53
CA GLU A 627 -5.71 -49.87 -14.71
C GLU A 627 -7.07 -50.01 -15.40
N LEU A 628 -7.47 -49.03 -16.22
CA LEU A 628 -8.69 -49.13 -17.03
C LEU A 628 -8.60 -50.23 -18.10
N TYR A 629 -7.40 -50.53 -18.60
CA TYR A 629 -7.21 -51.65 -19.52
C TYR A 629 -7.47 -52.98 -18.81
N HIS A 630 -6.94 -53.18 -17.60
CA HIS A 630 -7.23 -54.36 -16.78
C HIS A 630 -8.73 -54.52 -16.51
N LYS A 631 -9.41 -53.42 -16.19
CA LYS A 631 -10.87 -53.43 -16.07
C LYS A 631 -11.56 -53.79 -17.39
N TRP A 632 -11.12 -53.22 -18.51
CA TRP A 632 -11.69 -53.51 -19.82
C TRP A 632 -11.56 -54.99 -20.19
N VAL A 633 -10.39 -55.59 -19.95
CA VAL A 633 -10.16 -57.03 -20.14
C VAL A 633 -11.14 -57.85 -19.29
N TYR A 634 -11.28 -57.53 -18.00
CA TYR A 634 -12.26 -58.18 -17.14
C TYR A 634 -13.68 -58.06 -17.68
N ASP A 635 -14.09 -56.87 -18.11
CA ASP A 635 -15.42 -56.63 -18.68
C ASP A 635 -15.62 -57.40 -20.00
N GLN A 636 -14.59 -57.59 -20.83
CA GLN A 636 -14.68 -58.40 -22.05
C GLN A 636 -14.95 -59.86 -21.73
N TRP A 637 -14.30 -60.41 -20.70
CA TRP A 637 -14.57 -61.77 -20.22
C TRP A 637 -15.95 -61.95 -19.59
N GLN A 638 -16.60 -60.87 -19.17
CA GLN A 638 -18.02 -60.89 -18.79
C GLN A 638 -18.96 -60.66 -19.98
N GLY A 639 -18.43 -60.44 -21.19
CA GLY A 639 -19.18 -60.06 -22.38
C GLY A 639 -18.63 -60.70 -23.66
N PRO A 640 -18.05 -59.95 -24.61
CA PRO A 640 -17.68 -60.47 -25.93
C PRO A 640 -16.69 -61.63 -25.95
N TRP A 641 -15.85 -61.81 -24.93
CA TRP A 641 -14.87 -62.90 -24.86
C TRP A 641 -15.41 -64.17 -24.17
N VAL A 642 -16.68 -64.19 -23.77
CA VAL A 642 -17.28 -65.38 -23.14
C VAL A 642 -17.27 -66.55 -24.12
N GLY A 643 -16.48 -67.58 -23.79
CA GLY A 643 -16.36 -68.81 -24.59
C GLY A 643 -15.24 -68.79 -25.63
N GLU A 644 -14.49 -67.69 -25.71
CA GLU A 644 -13.24 -67.63 -26.49
C GLU A 644 -12.15 -68.49 -25.83
N ILE A 645 -11.17 -68.91 -26.63
CA ILE A 645 -10.03 -69.72 -26.19
C ILE A 645 -8.90 -68.77 -25.78
N ASP A 646 -8.34 -69.02 -24.60
CA ASP A 646 -7.14 -68.40 -24.05
C ASP A 646 -6.24 -69.58 -23.64
N THR A 647 -5.28 -69.92 -24.51
CA THR A 647 -4.53 -71.18 -24.45
C THR A 647 -3.48 -71.17 -23.32
N ASP A 648 -2.94 -70.02 -22.95
CA ASP A 648 -1.93 -69.89 -21.90
C ASP A 648 -2.43 -69.26 -20.59
N GLU A 649 -3.73 -68.93 -20.53
CA GLU A 649 -4.47 -68.45 -19.36
C GLU A 649 -3.97 -67.11 -18.82
N ASP A 650 -3.43 -66.26 -19.70
CA ASP A 650 -2.91 -64.92 -19.37
C ASP A 650 -4.01 -63.85 -19.29
N GLY A 651 -5.22 -64.19 -19.72
CA GLY A 651 -6.39 -63.33 -19.74
C GLY A 651 -6.61 -62.58 -21.05
N LEU A 652 -5.87 -62.88 -22.12
CA LEU A 652 -6.14 -62.44 -23.49
C LEU A 652 -6.51 -63.66 -24.37
N PRO A 653 -7.63 -63.62 -25.11
CA PRO A 653 -7.95 -64.72 -26.01
C PRO A 653 -6.97 -64.84 -27.20
N ASP A 654 -6.72 -66.07 -27.67
CA ASP A 654 -5.80 -66.39 -28.77
C ASP A 654 -6.06 -65.51 -30.03
N ASP A 655 -7.34 -65.29 -30.36
CA ASP A 655 -7.75 -64.49 -31.52
C ASP A 655 -7.39 -63.00 -31.33
N TYR A 656 -7.54 -62.47 -30.11
CA TYR A 656 -7.13 -61.10 -29.77
C TYR A 656 -5.61 -60.97 -29.81
N GLU A 657 -4.90 -61.99 -29.33
CA GLU A 657 -3.45 -61.95 -29.29
C GLU A 657 -2.82 -61.95 -30.68
N ASN A 658 -3.32 -62.83 -31.56
CA ASN A 658 -2.89 -62.93 -32.94
C ASN A 658 -3.22 -61.68 -33.77
N SER A 659 -4.37 -61.03 -33.49
CA SER A 659 -4.89 -59.96 -34.35
C SER A 659 -4.65 -58.54 -33.84
N ILE A 660 -4.58 -58.34 -32.51
CA ILE A 660 -4.51 -57.02 -31.88
C ILE A 660 -3.24 -56.85 -31.04
N SER A 661 -2.95 -57.72 -30.07
CA SER A 661 -1.83 -57.49 -29.13
C SER A 661 -0.45 -57.73 -29.78
N GLY A 662 -0.38 -58.68 -30.72
CA GLY A 662 0.86 -59.17 -31.32
C GLY A 662 1.70 -60.02 -30.36
N THR A 663 1.05 -60.78 -29.47
CA THR A 663 1.67 -61.73 -28.53
C THR A 663 1.48 -63.18 -29.02
N ASP A 664 2.25 -64.12 -28.46
CA ASP A 664 2.20 -65.55 -28.82
C ASP A 664 1.21 -66.27 -27.90
N PRO A 665 0.08 -66.80 -28.41
CA PRO A 665 -0.98 -67.39 -27.58
C PRO A 665 -0.64 -68.64 -26.77
N ASN A 666 0.63 -69.05 -26.79
CA ASN A 666 1.13 -70.19 -26.04
C ASN A 666 2.18 -69.77 -25.01
N LYS A 667 2.34 -68.46 -24.79
CA LYS A 667 3.34 -67.88 -23.89
C LYS A 667 2.71 -66.70 -23.14
N PRO A 668 2.37 -66.87 -21.85
CA PRO A 668 1.66 -65.85 -21.07
C PRO A 668 2.51 -64.60 -20.77
N ASP A 669 3.76 -64.56 -21.25
CA ASP A 669 4.70 -63.45 -21.13
C ASP A 669 5.65 -63.44 -22.33
N THR A 670 5.11 -63.20 -23.54
CA THR A 670 5.83 -63.26 -24.83
C THR A 670 7.11 -62.43 -24.83
N TYR A 671 7.09 -61.28 -24.17
CA TYR A 671 8.20 -60.31 -24.16
C TYR A 671 9.00 -60.27 -22.85
N ASN A 672 8.84 -61.25 -21.95
CA ASN A 672 9.54 -61.34 -20.67
C ASN A 672 9.37 -60.06 -19.81
N VAL A 673 8.16 -59.52 -19.76
CA VAL A 673 7.73 -58.41 -18.91
C VAL A 673 8.11 -58.70 -17.45
N ALA A 674 7.90 -59.91 -16.96
CA ALA A 674 8.21 -60.30 -15.59
C ALA A 674 9.70 -60.13 -15.26
N GLY A 675 10.58 -60.62 -16.15
CA GLY A 675 12.02 -60.49 -15.99
C GLY A 675 12.53 -59.07 -16.19
N ILE A 676 11.93 -58.28 -17.08
CA ILE A 676 12.32 -56.88 -17.33
C ILE A 676 11.90 -55.97 -16.17
N ARG A 677 10.72 -56.22 -15.60
CA ARG A 677 10.15 -55.47 -14.47
C ARG A 677 10.64 -55.92 -13.10
N ASP A 678 11.36 -57.04 -13.03
CA ASP A 678 11.73 -57.72 -11.78
C ASP A 678 10.50 -57.98 -10.89
N TYR A 679 9.40 -58.40 -11.51
CA TYR A 679 8.13 -58.71 -10.84
C TYR A 679 7.63 -60.10 -11.28
N PRO A 680 7.95 -61.16 -10.51
CA PRO A 680 7.73 -62.54 -10.94
C PRO A 680 6.28 -62.90 -11.28
N ASP A 681 5.29 -62.27 -10.64
CA ASP A 681 3.89 -62.62 -10.84
C ASP A 681 3.41 -62.30 -12.27
N TYR A 682 4.06 -61.34 -12.96
CA TYR A 682 3.78 -61.05 -14.37
C TYR A 682 4.14 -62.20 -15.31
N SER A 683 4.82 -63.26 -14.86
CA SER A 683 5.09 -64.42 -15.72
C SER A 683 3.83 -65.21 -16.10
N TRP A 684 2.70 -64.93 -15.43
CA TRP A 684 1.41 -65.58 -15.69
C TRP A 684 0.43 -64.72 -16.50
N TYR A 685 0.71 -63.43 -16.71
CA TYR A 685 -0.19 -62.47 -17.37
C TYR A 685 0.57 -61.27 -17.95
N GLY A 686 1.80 -61.52 -18.41
CA GLY A 686 2.74 -60.51 -18.89
C GLY A 686 2.28 -59.87 -20.18
N ASP A 687 1.55 -60.60 -21.03
CA ASP A 687 1.02 -60.06 -22.28
C ASP A 687 -0.17 -59.14 -22.03
N GLN A 688 -1.06 -59.48 -21.08
CA GLN A 688 -2.05 -58.54 -20.55
C GLN A 688 -1.41 -57.26 -19.97
N GLU A 689 -0.35 -57.38 -19.16
CA GLU A 689 0.38 -56.23 -18.59
C GLU A 689 1.06 -55.36 -19.66
N LEU A 690 1.66 -55.97 -20.69
CA LEU A 690 2.20 -55.25 -21.84
C LEU A 690 1.12 -54.41 -22.53
N MET A 691 -0.08 -54.95 -22.68
CA MET A 691 -1.18 -54.22 -23.30
C MET A 691 -1.70 -53.09 -22.40
N ALA A 692 -1.73 -53.28 -21.08
CA ALA A 692 -2.02 -52.21 -20.13
C ALA A 692 -0.97 -51.08 -20.20
N MET A 693 0.31 -51.43 -20.30
CA MET A 693 1.40 -50.46 -20.52
C MET A 693 1.23 -49.69 -21.84
N LYS A 694 0.88 -50.37 -22.94
CA LYS A 694 0.57 -49.73 -24.24
C LYS A 694 -0.65 -48.80 -24.16
N ALA A 695 -1.66 -49.15 -23.37
CA ALA A 695 -2.84 -48.31 -23.17
C ALA A 695 -2.51 -47.01 -22.41
N GLY A 696 -1.59 -47.10 -21.44
CA GLY A 696 -1.09 -45.97 -20.65
C GLY A 696 -0.08 -45.09 -21.36
N ASP A 697 0.75 -45.64 -22.24
CA ASP A 697 1.88 -44.93 -22.85
C ASP A 697 1.47 -43.62 -23.55
N GLY A 698 2.14 -42.52 -23.19
CA GLY A 698 1.96 -41.22 -23.82
C GLY A 698 0.66 -40.50 -23.45
N LYS A 699 -0.16 -41.02 -22.52
CA LYS A 699 -1.32 -40.30 -21.99
C LYS A 699 -0.89 -39.05 -21.24
N LYS A 700 -1.71 -37.99 -21.34
CA LYS A 700 -1.40 -36.65 -20.83
C LYS A 700 -2.53 -36.08 -20.00
N GLY A 701 -2.17 -35.43 -18.90
CA GLY A 701 -3.08 -34.56 -18.16
C GLY A 701 -3.21 -33.19 -18.83
N VAL A 702 -4.19 -32.41 -18.38
CA VAL A 702 -4.47 -31.06 -18.88
C VAL A 702 -3.54 -30.04 -18.19
N ALA A 703 -2.41 -29.74 -18.83
CA ALA A 703 -1.36 -28.89 -18.24
C ALA A 703 -1.86 -27.51 -17.78
N THR A 704 -2.83 -26.88 -18.47
CA THR A 704 -3.38 -25.55 -18.12
C THR A 704 -4.26 -25.55 -16.86
N LYS A 705 -4.52 -26.72 -16.26
CA LYS A 705 -5.29 -26.86 -15.03
C LYS A 705 -4.47 -27.38 -13.85
N ASP A 706 -3.18 -27.63 -14.05
CA ASP A 706 -2.30 -28.18 -13.02
C ASP A 706 -1.72 -27.06 -12.14
N TRP A 707 -2.50 -26.67 -11.14
CA TRP A 707 -2.13 -25.69 -10.11
C TRP A 707 -1.44 -26.33 -8.90
N SER A 708 -0.83 -27.50 -9.07
CA SER A 708 0.00 -28.09 -8.03
C SER A 708 1.39 -27.45 -8.02
N ASP A 709 2.00 -27.39 -6.85
CA ASP A 709 3.41 -27.10 -6.66
C ASP A 709 4.07 -28.28 -5.93
N PRO A 710 5.00 -29.00 -6.56
CA PRO A 710 5.45 -28.88 -7.97
C PRO A 710 4.39 -29.38 -8.96
N GLY A 711 4.23 -28.69 -10.10
CA GLY A 711 3.31 -29.02 -11.19
C GLY A 711 3.74 -28.43 -12.54
N LYS A 712 2.95 -28.64 -13.59
CA LYS A 712 3.27 -28.16 -14.95
C LYS A 712 3.16 -26.65 -15.13
N GLN A 713 2.39 -25.96 -14.28
CA GLN A 713 2.31 -24.49 -14.26
C GLN A 713 3.28 -23.86 -13.26
N SER A 714 3.76 -24.60 -12.24
CA SER A 714 4.71 -24.05 -11.28
C SER A 714 6.09 -23.91 -11.94
N THR A 715 6.60 -22.68 -12.04
CA THR A 715 7.89 -22.40 -12.66
C THR A 715 9.08 -22.61 -11.72
N HIS A 716 8.86 -23.01 -10.46
CA HIS A 716 9.94 -23.43 -9.60
C HIS A 716 10.63 -24.62 -10.26
N THR A 717 11.77 -24.35 -10.90
CA THR A 717 12.81 -25.33 -11.16
C THR A 717 13.31 -25.77 -9.80
N SER A 718 12.50 -26.61 -9.15
CA SER A 718 12.97 -27.46 -8.07
C SER A 718 14.13 -28.22 -8.68
N VAL A 719 15.33 -27.85 -8.25
CA VAL A 719 16.52 -28.65 -8.45
C VAL A 719 16.26 -29.90 -7.60
N TRP A 720 15.59 -30.89 -8.19
CA TRP A 720 15.25 -32.17 -7.57
C TRP A 720 16.51 -32.96 -7.22
#